data_AF-A0A960INC8-F1
#
_entry.id   AF-A0A960INC8-F1
#
_cell.length_a   1.000
_cell.length_b   1.000
_cell.length_c   1.000
_cell.angle_alpha   90.00
_cell.angle_beta   90.00
_cell.angle_gamma   90.00
#
_symmetry.space_group_name_H-M   'P 1'
#
loop_
_entity.id
_entity.type
_entity.pdbx_description
1 polymer ?
#
loop_
_entity_poly.entity_id
_entity_poly.type
_entity_poly.pdbx_seq_one_letter_code
_entity_poly.pdbx_strand_id
1 'polypeptide(L)'
;MPGFVHLHLHSQYSLLDGANRLDDVIGAAAAAGMPAMALTDHGNLFGAIEFYDRAQRGGIRPILGMEAYVAQGSHRDRDPKRSSSNHLVLLARNETGFRNLVKLTTHSYLEGFYYKPRIDHGLLRQYSEGLIGLSACLKGEINESILGRRAEDAEATARNYADIFGPENFYLELQNHGIPEQAAANETLRRLSSKLGLGLVVTNDCHYLRREDAFAHDVLLCIGTQRMVADPDRMRYASEEFYLKSGAELEKLFPGDGAAIEATLAIAERCQVELKTDGFHLPEFPVPVGETLDSHFARVAREGLEERLVEQRRRGTTSERFGDDIYRQRLDYEIGVISGMGFPGYFLIVWDFIRHARESGIPVGPGRGSAAGSLVAYALRITDIDPLRYDLLFERFLNPERISMPDIDIDFCMRRRGEVIQYVNEKYGRDRVAQIITFGTLAAKGVLRDVGRVMGLPFAKVDRVAKMIPDMTRSLADAAKTNDSLAAEIADDDEVKRIVEVGSRLEGLTRHASVHAAGVVIAPRAIDELVPLYKTNRDEVTTQWDMKVVERLGLLKMDFLGLKTVTVVDDTLKILERQGRPLDLDSVPLDDPGVFELFSDGRTNGIFQFESSGMKDMLRRAQPSKFEDLCAFNALYRPGALSVGMVDEFIERKTGRRKVHYLLPETEPILRETYGVIAYQEQVMQIAVEVAGFTMGEADVLRKAMGKKKAEVMAEQKEKFLDGAEKRGVARKKAQELWEYIEPFAGYGFNKSHSVAYAYLAYKTAYLKVHYPVAFMAAMLTSEISSTDEIVKYVQECREMGIEVLPPDVNESEWAFSVEGERIRFGLGGVKGLGEAAVEALLEARRRVGGFRSFAQIFTEVDPRAVNQKVFEVLAKSGACDRFGVHRAALASAIERMSDFAQRRRREIEEGQSSLFGGAAVADPEPDATTPQWDEMERLRAEKEALGFYLTGNPLSEIEPLLRRLVTHTTGELRGGFSGAATVGGLVTRLKRAKIKSGPNAGRVMGRFVLEDLEGSLGVTLFADQLQRFEPLLVDEATVLVRGQVRERGSEQELTAEEIVPLERAAAKLITAVRVDLSRELTRSELLRLRDLVTEHPGDFPLEIALRLDSTSVRIRPEGRFKVSFSQAMIAAVEQLTGSGTVSRLGL
;
A
#
# COMPACT_ATOMS: atom_id res chain seq x y z
N MET A 1 36.39 -36.44 -14.29
CA MET A 1 36.16 -36.20 -12.85
C MET A 1 34.92 -36.96 -12.48
N PRO A 2 34.85 -37.64 -11.31
CA PRO A 2 33.61 -38.22 -10.84
C PRO A 2 32.56 -37.11 -10.77
N GLY A 3 31.38 -37.34 -11.34
CA GLY A 3 30.30 -36.37 -11.27
C GLY A 3 29.67 -36.36 -9.88
N PHE A 4 29.15 -35.22 -9.46
CA PHE A 4 28.46 -35.05 -8.18
C PHE A 4 27.24 -34.15 -8.36
N VAL A 5 26.20 -34.38 -7.56
CA VAL A 5 24.96 -33.58 -7.53
C VAL A 5 24.59 -33.28 -6.08
N HIS A 6 24.28 -32.01 -5.80
CA HIS A 6 23.72 -31.63 -4.50
C HIS A 6 22.27 -32.11 -4.38
N LEU A 7 22.03 -32.98 -3.39
CA LEU A 7 20.70 -33.54 -3.06
C LEU A 7 20.05 -32.94 -1.81
N HIS A 8 20.78 -32.11 -1.06
CA HIS A 8 20.31 -31.43 0.15
C HIS A 8 20.75 -29.97 0.08
N LEU A 9 19.82 -29.09 -0.30
CA LEU A 9 20.09 -27.69 -0.59
C LEU A 9 18.86 -26.83 -0.28
N HIS A 10 19.10 -25.76 0.47
CA HIS A 10 18.12 -24.79 0.91
C HIS A 10 18.24 -23.54 0.05
N SER A 11 17.10 -23.04 -0.43
CA SER A 11 16.99 -21.77 -1.15
C SER A 11 16.48 -20.66 -0.23
N GLN A 12 16.36 -19.46 -0.79
CA GLN A 12 15.65 -18.32 -0.19
C GLN A 12 14.22 -18.64 0.30
N TYR A 13 13.64 -19.79 -0.07
CA TYR A 13 12.34 -20.25 0.39
C TYR A 13 12.37 -21.06 1.70
N SER A 14 13.55 -21.43 2.18
CA SER A 14 13.76 -21.74 3.60
C SER A 14 13.81 -20.42 4.37
N LEU A 15 12.63 -19.84 4.63
CA LEU A 15 12.44 -18.43 5.02
C LEU A 15 13.24 -17.96 6.27
N LEU A 16 13.69 -18.90 7.11
CA LEU A 16 14.41 -18.58 8.35
C LEU A 16 15.93 -18.48 8.13
N ASP A 17 16.51 -19.37 7.32
CA ASP A 17 17.93 -19.69 7.28
C ASP A 17 18.49 -19.95 5.86
N GLY A 18 17.66 -19.96 4.83
CA GLY A 18 18.11 -20.12 3.45
C GLY A 18 18.51 -18.80 2.79
N ALA A 19 19.71 -18.74 2.22
CA ALA A 19 20.26 -17.55 1.56
C ALA A 19 20.63 -17.79 0.08
N ASN A 20 20.37 -18.97 -0.48
CA ASN A 20 20.61 -19.24 -1.89
C ASN A 20 19.49 -18.70 -2.79
N ARG A 21 19.82 -17.74 -3.65
CA ARG A 21 18.93 -17.34 -4.74
C ARG A 21 18.94 -18.40 -5.84
N LEU A 22 17.76 -18.69 -6.40
CA LEU A 22 17.62 -19.76 -7.39
C LEU A 22 18.51 -19.55 -8.63
N ASP A 23 18.53 -18.35 -9.22
CA ASP A 23 19.34 -18.10 -10.41
C ASP A 23 20.85 -18.26 -10.14
N ASP A 24 21.31 -17.76 -9.00
CA ASP A 24 22.73 -17.78 -8.63
C ASP A 24 23.22 -19.21 -8.37
N VAL A 25 22.44 -20.01 -7.65
CA VAL A 25 22.80 -21.40 -7.30
C VAL A 25 22.73 -22.33 -8.51
N ILE A 26 21.74 -22.15 -9.39
CA ILE A 26 21.62 -22.89 -10.65
C ILE A 26 22.79 -22.53 -11.57
N GLY A 27 23.11 -21.24 -11.71
CA GLY A 27 24.25 -20.78 -12.50
C GLY A 27 25.58 -21.33 -11.99
N ALA A 28 25.79 -21.37 -10.68
CA ALA A 28 26.99 -21.93 -10.08
C ALA A 28 27.10 -23.45 -10.31
N ALA A 29 26.00 -24.20 -10.21
CA ALA A 29 26.00 -25.63 -10.48
C ALA A 29 26.25 -25.96 -11.96
N ALA A 30 25.68 -25.17 -12.88
CA ALA A 30 25.97 -25.28 -14.30
C ALA A 30 27.45 -25.00 -14.61
N ALA A 31 28.02 -23.96 -14.00
CA ALA A 31 29.45 -23.65 -14.13
C ALA A 31 30.35 -24.76 -13.55
N ALA A 32 29.89 -25.47 -12.52
CA ALA A 32 30.58 -26.61 -11.94
C ALA A 32 30.36 -27.94 -12.71
N GLY A 33 29.59 -27.93 -13.80
CA GLY A 33 29.33 -29.10 -14.63
C GLY A 33 28.41 -30.14 -13.98
N MET A 34 27.59 -29.75 -13.00
CA MET A 34 26.62 -30.66 -12.37
C MET A 34 25.44 -30.92 -13.32
N PRO A 35 25.00 -32.18 -13.53
CA PRO A 35 23.91 -32.48 -14.46
C PRO A 35 22.51 -32.27 -13.86
N ALA A 36 22.41 -32.23 -12.54
CA ALA A 36 21.16 -32.11 -11.79
C ALA A 36 21.38 -31.38 -10.47
N MET A 37 20.28 -30.98 -9.81
CA MET A 37 20.30 -30.38 -8.47
C MET A 37 18.95 -30.62 -7.78
N ALA A 38 18.97 -30.89 -6.49
CA ALA A 38 17.76 -30.91 -5.67
C ALA A 38 17.50 -29.58 -4.97
N LEU A 39 16.22 -29.26 -4.80
CA LEU A 39 15.76 -28.23 -3.87
C LEU A 39 15.01 -28.91 -2.73
N THR A 40 15.45 -28.71 -1.49
CA THR A 40 14.93 -29.40 -0.30
C THR A 40 14.67 -28.41 0.83
N ASP A 41 13.83 -27.40 0.57
CA ASP A 41 13.54 -26.37 1.56
C ASP A 41 12.85 -26.91 2.82
N HIS A 42 13.01 -26.19 3.95
CA HIS A 42 12.50 -26.63 5.24
C HIS A 42 10.96 -26.68 5.29
N GLY A 43 10.43 -27.90 5.28
CA GLY A 43 9.02 -28.22 5.51
C GLY A 43 8.04 -27.63 4.50
N ASN A 44 8.52 -27.14 3.35
CA ASN A 44 7.71 -26.43 2.37
C ASN A 44 8.12 -26.73 0.92
N LEU A 45 7.26 -26.34 -0.02
CA LEU A 45 7.48 -26.44 -1.46
C LEU A 45 7.33 -25.07 -2.15
N PHE A 46 7.55 -23.96 -1.44
CA PHE A 46 7.28 -22.61 -1.96
C PHE A 46 7.99 -22.34 -3.30
N GLY A 47 9.26 -22.72 -3.40
CA GLY A 47 10.10 -22.50 -4.58
C GLY A 47 10.08 -23.62 -5.63
N ALA A 48 9.36 -24.72 -5.41
CA ALA A 48 9.54 -25.95 -6.18
C ALA A 48 9.32 -25.78 -7.70
N ILE A 49 8.22 -25.13 -8.09
CA ILE A 49 7.85 -24.95 -9.50
C ILE A 49 8.73 -23.89 -10.18
N GLU A 50 9.08 -22.84 -9.45
CA GLU A 50 9.99 -21.80 -9.94
C GLU A 50 11.40 -22.36 -10.16
N PHE A 51 11.89 -23.18 -9.23
CA PHE A 51 13.15 -23.90 -9.36
C PHE A 51 13.12 -24.85 -10.56
N TYR A 52 12.04 -25.62 -10.74
CA TYR A 52 11.87 -26.50 -11.89
C TYR A 52 12.08 -25.76 -13.21
N ASP A 53 11.40 -24.63 -13.40
CA ASP A 53 11.50 -23.83 -14.62
C ASP A 53 12.89 -23.24 -14.84
N ARG A 54 13.45 -22.64 -13.78
CA ARG A 54 14.74 -21.97 -13.85
C ARG A 54 15.86 -22.98 -14.08
N ALA A 55 15.81 -24.14 -13.43
CA ALA A 55 16.81 -25.19 -13.59
C ALA A 55 16.80 -25.74 -15.02
N GLN A 56 15.61 -26.03 -15.57
CA GLN A 56 15.47 -26.47 -16.97
C GLN A 56 16.03 -25.44 -17.96
N ARG A 57 15.73 -24.14 -17.77
CA ARG A 57 16.30 -23.07 -18.61
C ARG A 57 17.82 -22.95 -18.46
N GLY A 58 18.34 -23.25 -17.28
CA GLY A 58 19.77 -23.29 -16.98
C GLY A 58 20.48 -24.56 -17.44
N GLY A 59 19.78 -25.52 -18.07
CA GLY A 59 20.34 -26.79 -18.50
C GLY A 59 20.64 -27.78 -17.36
N ILE A 60 20.05 -27.57 -16.18
CA ILE A 60 20.17 -28.43 -15.00
C ILE A 60 18.87 -29.24 -14.84
N ARG A 61 18.97 -30.56 -14.63
CA ARG A 61 17.79 -31.36 -14.30
C ARG A 61 17.31 -31.04 -12.87
N PRO A 62 16.07 -30.54 -12.69
CA PRO A 62 15.54 -30.27 -11.35
C PRO A 62 15.13 -31.57 -10.63
N ILE A 63 15.49 -31.66 -9.36
CA ILE A 63 14.98 -32.69 -8.44
C ILE A 63 14.15 -31.97 -7.38
N LEU A 64 12.86 -32.28 -7.33
CA LEU A 64 11.93 -31.63 -6.40
C LEU A 64 11.93 -32.40 -5.08
N GLY A 65 12.20 -31.71 -3.99
CA GLY A 65 12.24 -32.30 -2.66
C GLY A 65 11.80 -31.34 -1.57
N MET A 66 11.90 -31.82 -0.34
CA MET A 66 11.54 -31.11 0.89
C MET A 66 12.35 -31.72 2.03
N GLU A 67 12.91 -30.89 2.91
CA GLU A 67 13.40 -31.38 4.20
C GLU A 67 12.23 -31.28 5.21
N ALA A 68 11.57 -32.40 5.47
CA ALA A 68 10.39 -32.48 6.31
C ALA A 68 10.75 -32.48 7.81
N TYR A 69 9.91 -31.83 8.62
CA TYR A 69 9.96 -31.98 10.07
C TYR A 69 9.11 -33.19 10.51
N VAL A 70 9.71 -34.20 11.12
CA VAL A 70 9.03 -35.41 11.61
C VAL A 70 8.81 -35.28 13.12
N ALA A 71 7.56 -35.43 13.57
CA ALA A 71 7.21 -35.43 14.98
C ALA A 71 7.63 -36.75 15.65
N GLN A 72 8.05 -36.70 16.92
CA GLN A 72 8.38 -37.88 17.73
C GLN A 72 7.15 -38.75 18.09
N GLY A 73 5.95 -38.25 17.81
CA GLY A 73 4.66 -38.90 18.06
C GLY A 73 3.69 -38.60 16.93
N SER A 74 2.46 -38.20 17.24
CA SER A 74 1.55 -37.73 16.19
C SER A 74 1.92 -36.30 15.78
N HIS A 75 1.80 -35.99 14.49
CA HIS A 75 1.95 -34.62 13.99
C HIS A 75 0.95 -33.63 14.63
N ARG A 76 -0.19 -34.15 15.11
CA ARG A 76 -1.25 -33.39 15.79
C ARG A 76 -0.96 -33.12 17.26
N ASP A 77 0.06 -33.75 17.84
CA ASP A 77 0.41 -33.55 19.25
C ASP A 77 0.84 -32.10 19.51
N ARG A 78 0.35 -31.52 20.61
CA ARG A 78 0.70 -30.15 21.07
C ARG A 78 1.31 -30.14 22.48
N ASP A 79 1.80 -31.29 22.95
CA ASP A 79 2.48 -31.40 24.25
C ASP A 79 3.83 -30.67 24.20
N PRO A 80 4.08 -29.67 25.06
CA PRO A 80 5.37 -28.98 25.15
C PRO A 80 6.57 -29.93 25.36
N LYS A 81 6.37 -31.09 26.01
CA LYS A 81 7.43 -32.11 26.21
C LYS A 81 7.79 -32.88 24.95
N ARG A 82 6.91 -32.89 23.94
CA ARG A 82 7.10 -33.51 22.61
C ARG A 82 7.08 -32.45 21.51
N SER A 83 7.53 -31.25 21.84
CA SER A 83 7.61 -30.11 20.92
C SER A 83 8.74 -30.25 19.89
N SER A 84 9.76 -31.07 20.17
CA SER A 84 10.88 -31.33 19.26
C SER A 84 10.42 -32.07 17.99
N SER A 85 11.13 -31.82 16.89
CA SER A 85 10.94 -32.50 15.61
C SER A 85 12.29 -32.83 15.00
N ASN A 86 12.33 -33.94 14.27
CA ASN A 86 13.49 -34.40 13.54
C ASN A 86 13.44 -34.00 12.07
N HIS A 87 14.58 -33.96 11.41
CA HIS A 87 14.64 -33.67 9.97
C HIS A 87 14.64 -34.97 9.16
N LEU A 88 14.06 -34.93 7.96
CA LEU A 88 14.08 -36.02 6.98
C LEU A 88 14.04 -35.43 5.58
N VAL A 89 15.02 -35.73 4.73
CA VAL A 89 15.01 -35.26 3.33
C VAL A 89 14.16 -36.20 2.50
N LEU A 90 13.22 -35.65 1.74
CA LEU A 90 12.37 -36.37 0.81
C LEU A 90 12.55 -35.84 -0.61
N LEU A 91 12.78 -36.74 -1.57
CA LEU A 91 12.95 -36.43 -2.98
C LEU A 91 11.86 -37.12 -3.81
N ALA A 92 11.22 -36.38 -4.70
CA ALA A 92 10.25 -36.95 -5.63
C ALA A 92 10.96 -37.70 -6.77
N ARG A 93 10.77 -39.02 -6.82
CA ARG A 93 11.29 -39.87 -7.89
C ARG A 93 10.50 -39.71 -9.18
N ASN A 94 9.20 -39.46 -9.08
CA ASN A 94 8.27 -39.35 -10.20
C ASN A 94 7.06 -38.46 -9.86
N GLU A 95 6.10 -38.30 -10.79
CA GLU A 95 4.87 -37.52 -10.59
C GLU A 95 4.09 -37.94 -9.33
N THR A 96 4.00 -39.25 -9.05
CA THR A 96 3.32 -39.79 -7.85
C THR A 96 4.01 -39.30 -6.58
N GLY A 97 5.35 -39.39 -6.54
CA GLY A 97 6.16 -38.85 -5.45
C GLY A 97 5.94 -37.35 -5.25
N PHE A 98 5.90 -36.58 -6.34
CA PHE A 98 5.66 -35.14 -6.25
C PHE A 98 4.27 -34.82 -5.66
N ARG A 99 3.21 -35.52 -6.08
CA ARG A 99 1.86 -35.39 -5.47
C ARG A 99 1.87 -35.77 -3.99
N ASN A 100 2.64 -36.77 -3.62
CA ASN A 100 2.81 -37.16 -2.22
C ASN A 100 3.55 -36.10 -1.40
N LEU A 101 4.57 -35.44 -1.96
CA LEU A 101 5.19 -34.27 -1.31
C LEU A 101 4.17 -33.15 -1.08
N VAL A 102 3.31 -32.87 -2.07
CA VAL A 102 2.24 -31.87 -1.98
C VAL A 102 1.27 -32.21 -0.84
N LYS A 103 0.86 -33.48 -0.70
CA LYS A 103 0.01 -33.94 0.40
C LYS A 103 0.71 -33.83 1.76
N LEU A 104 1.95 -34.31 1.85
CA LEU A 104 2.74 -34.26 3.10
C LEU A 104 2.94 -32.83 3.61
N THR A 105 3.33 -31.88 2.75
CA THR A 105 3.48 -30.48 3.17
C THR A 105 2.14 -29.82 3.49
N THR A 106 1.06 -30.20 2.79
CA THR A 106 -0.28 -29.68 3.09
C THR A 106 -0.74 -30.11 4.48
N HIS A 107 -0.67 -31.41 4.80
CA HIS A 107 -1.02 -31.90 6.14
C HIS A 107 -0.10 -31.30 7.21
N SER A 108 1.19 -31.09 6.92
CA SER A 108 2.12 -30.52 7.89
C SER A 108 1.79 -29.07 8.26
N TYR A 109 1.27 -28.26 7.33
CA TYR A 109 0.80 -26.90 7.61
C TYR A 109 -0.63 -26.83 8.16
N LEU A 110 -1.57 -27.60 7.62
CA LEU A 110 -2.97 -27.51 8.01
C LEU A 110 -3.25 -28.17 9.37
N GLU A 111 -2.58 -29.29 9.66
CA GLU A 111 -2.86 -30.14 10.83
C GLU A 111 -1.64 -30.26 11.75
N GLY A 112 -0.44 -30.34 11.17
CA GLY A 112 0.81 -30.64 11.87
C GLY A 112 1.54 -29.45 12.49
N PHE A 113 1.08 -28.22 12.23
CA PHE A 113 1.82 -27.01 12.58
C PHE A 113 1.76 -26.70 14.07
N TYR A 114 2.91 -26.76 14.74
CA TYR A 114 3.07 -26.31 16.13
C TYR A 114 4.02 -25.11 16.19
N TYR A 115 5.33 -25.34 16.31
CA TYR A 115 6.36 -24.32 16.04
C TYR A 115 6.91 -24.40 14.61
N LYS A 116 6.78 -25.59 14.00
CA LYS A 116 7.19 -25.94 12.65
C LYS A 116 6.09 -26.81 12.01
N PRO A 117 5.99 -26.86 10.67
CA PRO A 117 5.04 -27.72 9.97
C PRO A 117 5.52 -29.18 10.01
N ARG A 118 4.94 -30.01 10.88
CA ARG A 118 5.41 -31.38 11.13
C ARG A 118 4.55 -32.45 10.47
N ILE A 119 5.17 -33.54 10.03
CA ILE A 119 4.53 -34.80 9.64
C ILE A 119 4.82 -35.89 10.68
N ASP A 120 4.29 -37.09 10.51
CA ASP A 120 4.64 -38.27 11.32
C ASP A 120 4.85 -39.52 10.45
N HIS A 121 5.30 -40.61 11.07
CA HIS A 121 5.51 -41.88 10.37
C HIS A 121 4.21 -42.50 9.83
N GLY A 122 3.04 -42.10 10.36
CA GLY A 122 1.74 -42.56 9.84
C GLY A 122 1.45 -41.94 8.47
N LEU A 123 1.58 -40.62 8.36
CA LEU A 123 1.48 -39.89 7.11
C LEU A 123 2.55 -40.36 6.10
N LEU A 124 3.78 -40.58 6.56
CA LEU A 124 4.85 -41.11 5.69
C LEU A 124 4.48 -42.48 5.11
N ARG A 125 3.94 -43.41 5.90
CA ARG A 125 3.48 -44.72 5.38
C ARG A 125 2.36 -44.58 4.35
N GLN A 126 1.49 -43.59 4.51
CA GLN A 126 0.38 -43.35 3.59
C GLN A 126 0.84 -42.72 2.27
N TYR A 127 1.86 -41.85 2.31
CA TYR A 127 2.31 -41.05 1.18
C TYR A 127 3.79 -41.28 0.83
N SER A 128 4.34 -42.48 1.01
CA SER A 128 5.75 -42.80 0.67
C SER A 128 5.97 -43.21 -0.79
N GLU A 129 4.92 -43.60 -1.52
CA GLU A 129 5.07 -44.10 -2.89
C GLU A 129 5.73 -43.04 -3.79
N GLY A 130 6.75 -43.46 -4.54
CA GLY A 130 7.48 -42.57 -5.45
C GLY A 130 8.40 -41.58 -4.76
N LEU A 131 8.64 -41.69 -3.45
CA LEU A 131 9.62 -40.88 -2.72
C LEU A 131 10.93 -41.66 -2.50
N ILE A 132 12.03 -40.90 -2.43
CA ILE A 132 13.32 -41.35 -1.90
C ILE A 132 13.59 -40.56 -0.63
N GLY A 133 13.93 -41.24 0.47
CA GLY A 133 14.23 -40.63 1.77
C GLY A 133 15.73 -40.65 2.08
N LEU A 134 16.25 -39.56 2.64
CA LEU A 134 17.61 -39.49 3.19
C LEU A 134 17.56 -39.17 4.69
N SER A 135 18.47 -39.75 5.48
CA SER A 135 18.45 -39.64 6.95
C SER A 135 18.70 -38.23 7.53
N ALA A 136 18.94 -37.22 6.68
CA ALA A 136 19.12 -35.81 7.01
C ALA A 136 20.38 -35.49 7.85
N CYS A 137 20.43 -34.24 8.33
CA CYS A 137 21.53 -33.67 9.11
C CYS A 137 21.57 -34.22 10.56
N LEU A 138 22.32 -33.57 11.47
CA LEU A 138 22.41 -34.00 12.88
C LEU A 138 21.05 -34.00 13.60
N LYS A 139 20.07 -33.24 13.10
CA LYS A 139 18.69 -33.24 13.61
C LYS A 139 17.83 -34.39 13.07
N GLY A 140 18.36 -35.23 12.19
CA GLY A 140 17.72 -36.47 11.76
C GLY A 140 17.50 -37.44 12.92
N GLU A 141 16.40 -38.18 12.88
CA GLU A 141 15.96 -39.07 13.98
C GLU A 141 17.00 -40.17 14.31
N ILE A 142 17.66 -40.69 13.27
CA ILE A 142 18.74 -41.68 13.40
C ILE A 142 19.96 -41.02 14.07
N ASN A 143 20.39 -39.85 13.59
CA ASN A 143 21.54 -39.14 14.12
C ASN A 143 21.33 -38.69 15.57
N GLU A 144 20.15 -38.18 15.91
CA GLU A 144 19.80 -37.82 17.29
C GLU A 144 19.85 -39.03 18.23
N SER A 145 19.41 -40.20 17.76
CA SER A 145 19.51 -41.45 18.53
C SER A 145 20.96 -41.92 18.71
N ILE A 146 21.80 -41.80 17.69
CA ILE A 146 23.24 -42.09 17.75
C ILE A 146 23.92 -41.17 18.79
N LEU A 147 23.69 -39.86 18.73
CA LEU A 147 24.27 -38.88 19.65
C LEU A 147 23.77 -39.08 21.09
N GLY A 148 22.51 -39.50 21.25
CA GLY A 148 21.93 -39.90 22.53
C GLY A 148 22.46 -41.24 23.07
N ARG A 149 23.40 -41.91 22.38
CA ARG A 149 23.95 -43.23 22.72
C ARG A 149 22.89 -44.35 22.77
N ARG A 150 21.83 -44.22 21.96
CA ARG A 150 20.72 -45.18 21.84
C ARG A 150 20.86 -45.94 20.51
N ALA A 151 21.82 -46.86 20.46
CA ALA A 151 22.17 -47.56 19.22
C ALA A 151 21.04 -48.48 18.71
N GLU A 152 20.30 -49.12 19.62
CA GLU A 152 19.14 -49.96 19.27
C GLU A 152 18.01 -49.13 18.65
N ASP A 153 17.72 -47.95 19.22
CA ASP A 153 16.74 -47.00 18.67
C ASP A 153 17.16 -46.54 17.27
N ALA A 154 18.42 -46.17 17.07
CA ALA A 154 18.94 -45.74 15.76
C ALA A 154 18.78 -46.82 14.69
N GLU A 155 19.05 -48.09 15.03
CA GLU A 155 18.85 -49.23 14.14
C GLU A 155 17.36 -49.48 13.86
N ALA A 156 16.51 -49.40 14.89
CA ALA A 156 15.07 -49.59 14.76
C ALA A 156 14.44 -48.52 13.86
N THR A 157 14.82 -47.25 14.04
CA THR A 157 14.38 -46.13 13.21
C THR A 157 14.86 -46.29 11.76
N ALA A 158 16.12 -46.70 11.54
CA ALA A 158 16.64 -46.96 10.20
C ALA A 158 15.87 -48.09 9.48
N ARG A 159 15.54 -49.18 10.19
CA ARG A 159 14.68 -50.26 9.66
C ARG A 159 13.28 -49.75 9.35
N ASN A 160 12.68 -48.97 10.23
CA ASN A 160 11.35 -48.40 10.01
C ASN A 160 11.30 -47.52 8.76
N TYR A 161 12.29 -46.65 8.53
CA TYR A 161 12.35 -45.87 7.28
C TYR A 161 12.58 -46.75 6.05
N ALA A 162 13.42 -47.79 6.15
CA ALA A 162 13.59 -48.76 5.09
C ALA A 162 12.28 -49.52 4.77
N ASP A 163 11.46 -49.83 5.79
CA ASP A 163 10.14 -50.45 5.61
C ASP A 163 9.13 -49.49 4.96
N ILE A 164 9.22 -48.19 5.26
CA ILE A 164 8.32 -47.14 4.71
C ILE A 164 8.59 -46.87 3.23
N PHE A 165 9.87 -46.69 2.86
CA PHE A 165 10.27 -46.27 1.51
C PHE A 165 10.67 -47.46 0.61
N GLY A 166 11.09 -48.57 1.21
CA GLY A 166 11.84 -49.64 0.57
C GLY A 166 13.36 -49.45 0.75
N PRO A 167 14.13 -50.53 0.98
CA PRO A 167 15.57 -50.46 1.25
C PRO A 167 16.38 -49.84 0.11
N GLU A 168 15.86 -49.86 -1.12
CA GLU A 168 16.46 -49.23 -2.31
C GLU A 168 16.08 -47.75 -2.49
N ASN A 169 15.16 -47.23 -1.69
CA ASN A 169 14.69 -45.84 -1.73
C ASN A 169 14.98 -45.08 -0.43
N PHE A 170 15.69 -45.69 0.53
CA PHE A 170 16.15 -45.01 1.75
C PHE A 170 17.67 -45.05 1.85
N TYR A 171 18.28 -43.89 2.05
CA TYR A 171 19.72 -43.72 2.12
C TYR A 171 20.15 -43.10 3.45
N LEU A 172 21.25 -43.60 4.00
CA LEU A 172 21.92 -43.00 5.14
C LEU A 172 22.84 -41.87 4.64
N GLU A 173 22.58 -40.67 5.13
CA GLU A 173 23.18 -39.42 4.65
C GLU A 173 24.44 -39.07 5.44
N LEU A 174 25.56 -38.92 4.74
CA LEU A 174 26.85 -38.54 5.28
C LEU A 174 27.12 -37.06 5.01
N GLN A 175 27.43 -36.31 6.07
CA GLN A 175 27.74 -34.89 6.03
C GLN A 175 28.99 -34.58 6.84
N ASN A 176 29.82 -33.64 6.40
CA ASN A 176 31.06 -33.27 7.10
C ASN A 176 31.35 -31.77 7.00
N HIS A 177 31.07 -31.07 8.09
CA HIS A 177 31.26 -29.63 8.24
C HIS A 177 32.35 -29.29 9.27
N GLY A 178 33.18 -30.28 9.66
CA GLY A 178 34.17 -30.15 10.73
C GLY A 178 33.60 -30.24 12.15
N ILE A 179 32.35 -30.68 12.29
CA ILE A 179 31.66 -30.82 13.58
C ILE A 179 31.96 -32.21 14.18
N PRO A 180 32.48 -32.32 15.43
CA PRO A 180 32.84 -33.60 16.04
C PRO A 180 31.69 -34.63 16.08
N GLU A 181 30.47 -34.15 16.35
CA GLU A 181 29.25 -34.97 16.39
C GLU A 181 28.94 -35.60 15.03
N GLN A 182 29.21 -34.91 13.92
CA GLN A 182 29.06 -35.48 12.57
C GLN A 182 30.06 -36.58 12.29
N ALA A 183 31.31 -36.45 12.75
CA ALA A 183 32.31 -37.49 12.58
C ALA A 183 31.89 -38.79 13.30
N ALA A 184 31.39 -38.68 14.53
CA ALA A 184 30.88 -39.82 15.31
C ALA A 184 29.61 -40.44 14.68
N ALA A 185 28.69 -39.61 14.20
CA ALA A 185 27.49 -40.07 13.49
C ALA A 185 27.86 -40.83 12.21
N ASN A 186 28.73 -40.27 11.36
CA ASN A 186 29.16 -40.87 10.10
C ASN A 186 29.80 -42.26 10.28
N GLU A 187 30.60 -42.47 11.33
CA GLU A 187 31.17 -43.79 11.63
C GLU A 187 30.06 -44.82 11.90
N THR A 188 29.06 -44.44 12.69
CA THR A 188 27.93 -45.31 13.04
C THR A 188 27.02 -45.56 11.84
N LEU A 189 26.77 -44.55 11.01
CA LEU A 189 25.99 -44.68 9.78
C LEU A 189 26.62 -45.67 8.79
N ARG A 190 27.97 -45.67 8.64
CA ARG A 190 28.66 -46.67 7.81
C ARG A 190 28.47 -48.10 8.32
N ARG A 191 28.48 -48.29 9.64
CA ARG A 191 28.21 -49.59 10.28
C ARG A 191 26.76 -50.02 10.07
N LEU A 192 25.80 -49.10 10.24
CA LEU A 192 24.37 -49.35 10.01
C LEU A 192 24.08 -49.70 8.54
N SER A 193 24.68 -48.96 7.60
CA SER A 193 24.60 -49.26 6.16
C SER A 193 25.04 -50.70 5.88
N SER A 194 26.20 -51.11 6.38
CA SER A 194 26.74 -52.47 6.20
C SER A 194 25.85 -53.54 6.84
N LYS A 195 25.27 -53.25 8.01
CA LYS A 195 24.43 -54.19 8.77
C LYS A 195 23.04 -54.39 8.18
N LEU A 196 22.42 -53.31 7.68
CA LEU A 196 21.04 -53.29 7.20
C LEU A 196 20.94 -53.39 5.66
N GLY A 197 22.06 -53.28 4.95
CA GLY A 197 22.08 -53.28 3.48
C GLY A 197 21.52 -51.98 2.88
N LEU A 198 21.59 -50.87 3.60
CA LEU A 198 21.10 -49.55 3.15
C LEU A 198 22.20 -48.79 2.42
N GLY A 199 21.83 -48.01 1.39
CA GLY A 199 22.77 -47.18 0.65
C GLY A 199 23.31 -46.00 1.47
N LEU A 200 24.53 -45.56 1.18
CA LEU A 200 25.11 -44.32 1.70
C LEU A 200 25.05 -43.23 0.62
N VAL A 201 24.82 -41.98 1.03
CA VAL A 201 24.86 -40.82 0.13
C VAL A 201 25.58 -39.66 0.81
N VAL A 202 26.42 -38.94 0.06
CA VAL A 202 27.10 -37.73 0.55
C VAL A 202 26.33 -36.48 0.13
N THR A 203 26.10 -35.58 1.08
CA THR A 203 25.50 -34.25 0.85
C THR A 203 26.23 -33.19 1.67
N ASN A 204 25.86 -31.91 1.51
CA ASN A 204 26.50 -30.80 2.22
C ASN A 204 25.52 -29.75 2.78
N ASP A 205 24.22 -30.05 2.84
CA ASP A 205 23.22 -29.22 3.53
C ASP A 205 23.36 -27.70 3.25
N CYS A 206 23.35 -27.34 1.96
CA CYS A 206 23.82 -26.02 1.52
C CYS A 206 22.79 -24.92 1.85
N HIS A 207 23.19 -23.87 2.57
CA HIS A 207 22.34 -22.74 2.96
C HIS A 207 22.72 -21.43 2.28
N TYR A 208 23.95 -21.29 1.81
CA TYR A 208 24.44 -20.10 1.11
C TYR A 208 25.40 -20.48 -0.03
N LEU A 209 25.72 -19.53 -0.92
CA LEU A 209 26.34 -19.86 -2.20
C LEU A 209 27.84 -20.13 -2.05
N ARG A 210 28.55 -19.24 -1.35
CA ARG A 210 30.01 -19.28 -1.21
C ARG A 210 30.42 -19.23 0.24
N ARG A 211 31.61 -19.73 0.55
CA ARG A 211 32.17 -19.69 1.91
C ARG A 211 32.17 -18.27 2.51
N GLU A 212 32.44 -17.25 1.69
CA GLU A 212 32.48 -15.85 2.15
C GLU A 212 31.11 -15.30 2.57
N ASP A 213 30.00 -15.94 2.16
CA ASP A 213 28.65 -15.52 2.48
C ASP A 213 28.21 -15.94 3.90
N ALA A 214 29.03 -16.71 4.62
CA ALA A 214 28.71 -17.22 5.97
C ALA A 214 28.38 -16.10 6.98
N PHE A 215 29.07 -14.95 6.91
CA PHE A 215 28.75 -13.82 7.79
C PHE A 215 27.41 -13.16 7.42
N ALA A 216 27.09 -13.05 6.13
CA ALA A 216 25.80 -12.53 5.69
C ALA A 216 24.65 -13.46 6.12
N HIS A 217 24.88 -14.77 6.07
CA HIS A 217 23.96 -15.78 6.60
C HIS A 217 23.75 -15.66 8.12
N ASP A 218 24.79 -15.49 8.94
CA ASP A 218 24.64 -15.23 10.38
C ASP A 218 23.78 -13.98 10.66
N VAL A 219 23.96 -12.92 9.86
CA VAL A 219 23.12 -11.72 9.93
C VAL A 219 21.67 -12.01 9.54
N LEU A 220 21.42 -12.82 8.50
CA LEU A 220 20.07 -13.24 8.11
C LEU A 220 19.35 -13.97 9.25
N LEU A 221 20.04 -14.91 9.93
CA LEU A 221 19.49 -15.64 11.09
C LEU A 221 19.12 -14.67 12.23
N CYS A 222 19.97 -13.68 12.49
CA CYS A 222 19.71 -12.66 13.49
C CYS A 222 18.50 -11.78 13.12
N ILE A 223 18.32 -11.44 11.84
CA ILE A 223 17.15 -10.71 11.34
C ILE A 223 15.87 -11.52 11.60
N GLY A 224 15.88 -12.82 11.26
CA GLY A 224 14.73 -13.73 11.44
C GLY A 224 14.38 -13.99 12.90
N THR A 225 15.39 -14.16 13.76
CA THR A 225 15.21 -14.41 15.21
C THR A 225 15.06 -13.14 16.04
N GLN A 226 15.15 -11.96 15.42
CA GLN A 226 15.11 -10.65 16.07
C GLN A 226 16.17 -10.47 17.16
N ARG A 227 17.36 -11.06 16.96
CA ARG A 227 18.52 -10.95 17.87
C ARG A 227 19.61 -10.07 17.27
N MET A 228 20.53 -9.60 18.11
CA MET A 228 21.71 -8.86 17.66
C MET A 228 22.87 -9.82 17.37
N VAL A 229 23.77 -9.46 16.45
CA VAL A 229 25.00 -10.24 16.18
C VAL A 229 25.92 -10.29 17.41
N ALA A 230 25.81 -9.31 18.30
CA ALA A 230 26.55 -9.29 19.57
C ALA A 230 25.97 -10.24 20.65
N ASP A 231 24.74 -10.75 20.47
CA ASP A 231 24.11 -11.65 21.43
C ASP A 231 24.82 -13.02 21.42
N PRO A 232 25.34 -13.51 22.58
CA PRO A 232 26.00 -14.81 22.66
C PRO A 232 25.04 -15.99 22.53
N ASP A 233 23.76 -15.82 22.89
CA ASP A 233 22.75 -16.88 22.89
C ASP A 233 21.93 -16.91 21.58
N ARG A 234 22.41 -16.23 20.55
CA ARG A 234 21.76 -16.20 19.23
C ARG A 234 21.85 -17.53 18.50
N MET A 235 20.94 -17.76 17.57
CA MET A 235 21.05 -18.85 16.61
C MET A 235 22.21 -18.60 15.65
N ARG A 236 23.19 -19.51 15.63
CA ARG A 236 24.35 -19.48 14.73
C ARG A 236 24.76 -20.90 14.34
N TYR A 237 25.25 -21.07 13.12
CA TYR A 237 25.78 -22.35 12.64
C TYR A 237 27.18 -22.60 13.20
N ALA A 238 27.49 -23.86 13.49
CA ALA A 238 28.73 -24.24 14.18
C ALA A 238 30.01 -24.05 13.33
N SER A 239 29.88 -23.95 12.00
CA SER A 239 30.99 -23.72 11.08
C SER A 239 30.55 -22.93 9.84
N GLU A 240 31.51 -22.55 8.99
CA GLU A 240 31.30 -21.78 7.76
C GLU A 240 31.18 -22.67 6.50
N GLU A 241 30.95 -23.97 6.68
CA GLU A 241 31.10 -24.99 5.64
C GLU A 241 29.79 -25.34 4.89
N PHE A 242 28.69 -24.63 5.13
CA PHE A 242 27.34 -24.88 4.58
C PHE A 242 27.10 -24.18 3.23
N TYR A 243 28.14 -24.13 2.38
CA TYR A 243 28.07 -23.53 1.05
C TYR A 243 28.00 -24.56 -0.08
N LEU A 244 27.74 -24.10 -1.31
CA LEU A 244 27.73 -24.95 -2.50
C LEU A 244 29.15 -25.43 -2.87
N LYS A 245 29.59 -26.55 -2.29
CA LYS A 245 30.89 -27.18 -2.58
C LYS A 245 30.93 -27.86 -3.95
N SER A 246 32.12 -27.92 -4.53
CA SER A 246 32.42 -28.74 -5.71
C SER A 246 32.59 -30.23 -5.35
N GLY A 247 32.42 -31.12 -6.33
CA GLY A 247 32.65 -32.57 -6.12
C GLY A 247 34.08 -32.87 -5.65
N ALA A 248 35.08 -32.13 -6.16
CA ALA A 248 36.48 -32.28 -5.76
C ALA A 248 36.75 -31.87 -4.31
N GLU A 249 35.98 -30.93 -3.75
CA GLU A 249 36.07 -30.59 -2.32
C GLU A 249 35.45 -31.70 -1.47
N LEU A 250 34.33 -32.28 -1.90
CA LEU A 250 33.66 -33.37 -1.18
C LEU A 250 34.48 -34.67 -1.19
N GLU A 251 35.14 -35.01 -2.30
CA GLU A 251 36.07 -36.15 -2.35
C GLU A 251 37.20 -36.05 -1.32
N LYS A 252 37.71 -34.82 -1.10
CA LYS A 252 38.74 -34.58 -0.08
C LYS A 252 38.19 -34.72 1.35
N LEU A 253 36.92 -34.38 1.57
CA LEU A 253 36.26 -34.45 2.88
C LEU A 253 35.82 -35.87 3.27
N PHE A 254 35.65 -36.76 2.28
CA PHE A 254 35.17 -38.13 2.47
C PHE A 254 36.12 -39.17 1.86
N PRO A 255 37.35 -39.32 2.41
CA PRO A 255 38.31 -40.27 1.89
C PRO A 255 37.79 -41.71 2.05
N GLY A 256 37.60 -42.40 0.92
CA GLY A 256 37.13 -43.79 0.89
C GLY A 256 35.62 -43.98 0.69
N ASP A 257 34.81 -42.91 0.68
CA ASP A 257 33.36 -42.99 0.44
C ASP A 257 32.98 -42.60 -1.00
N GLY A 258 33.85 -42.85 -1.99
CA GLY A 258 33.62 -42.49 -3.39
C GLY A 258 32.30 -43.03 -3.95
N ALA A 259 31.89 -44.24 -3.55
CA ALA A 259 30.61 -44.82 -3.94
C ALA A 259 29.40 -44.04 -3.40
N ALA A 260 29.50 -43.41 -2.22
CA ALA A 260 28.44 -42.59 -1.65
C ALA A 260 28.34 -41.20 -2.34
N ILE A 261 29.45 -40.72 -2.91
CA ILE A 261 29.47 -39.53 -3.78
C ILE A 261 28.81 -39.89 -5.12
N GLU A 262 29.20 -41.00 -5.75
CA GLU A 262 28.59 -41.47 -7.01
C GLU A 262 27.10 -41.79 -6.87
N ALA A 263 26.65 -42.25 -5.69
CA ALA A 263 25.24 -42.49 -5.40
C ALA A 263 24.36 -41.24 -5.63
N THR A 264 24.91 -40.04 -5.51
CA THR A 264 24.17 -38.79 -5.78
C THR A 264 23.69 -38.71 -7.23
N LEU A 265 24.52 -39.13 -8.19
CA LEU A 265 24.16 -39.20 -9.60
C LEU A 265 23.10 -40.27 -9.85
N ALA A 266 23.27 -41.45 -9.23
CA ALA A 266 22.33 -42.56 -9.39
C ALA A 266 20.93 -42.19 -8.85
N ILE A 267 20.85 -41.49 -7.71
CA ILE A 267 19.58 -40.95 -7.20
C ILE A 267 19.03 -39.90 -8.16
N ALA A 268 19.86 -38.96 -8.62
CA ALA A 268 19.45 -37.93 -9.56
C ALA A 268 18.86 -38.51 -10.87
N GLU A 269 19.43 -39.59 -11.40
CA GLU A 269 18.95 -40.27 -12.62
C GLU A 269 17.58 -40.91 -12.44
N ARG A 270 17.28 -41.38 -11.23
CA ARG A 270 15.99 -41.98 -10.87
C ARG A 270 14.90 -40.93 -10.66
N CYS A 271 15.27 -39.69 -10.36
CA CYS A 271 14.33 -38.58 -10.16
C CYS A 271 13.92 -37.93 -11.49
N GLN A 272 12.76 -38.34 -12.00
CA GLN A 272 12.19 -37.87 -13.26
C GLN A 272 10.75 -37.40 -13.03
N VAL A 273 10.61 -36.17 -12.57
CA VAL A 273 9.30 -35.51 -12.44
C VAL A 273 9.05 -34.71 -13.71
N GLU A 274 7.95 -34.99 -14.39
CA GLU A 274 7.45 -34.16 -15.49
C GLU A 274 6.19 -33.42 -15.05
N LEU A 275 6.25 -32.09 -15.05
CA LEU A 275 5.08 -31.27 -14.76
C LEU A 275 4.25 -31.10 -16.03
N LYS A 276 3.06 -31.72 -16.06
CA LYS A 276 2.07 -31.50 -17.12
C LYS A 276 1.45 -30.13 -16.92
N THR A 277 1.85 -29.17 -17.75
CA THR A 277 1.31 -27.80 -17.75
C THR A 277 0.29 -27.58 -18.88
N ASP A 278 -0.05 -28.63 -19.63
CA ASP A 278 -0.94 -28.53 -20.78
C ASP A 278 -2.40 -28.69 -20.34
N GLY A 279 -3.21 -27.67 -20.64
CA GLY A 279 -4.64 -27.64 -20.38
C GLY A 279 -5.06 -26.68 -19.26
N PHE A 280 -6.37 -26.48 -19.13
CA PHE A 280 -6.95 -25.62 -18.10
C PHE A 280 -7.72 -26.47 -17.09
N HIS A 281 -7.53 -26.19 -15.81
CA HIS A 281 -8.27 -26.79 -14.71
C HIS A 281 -9.40 -25.85 -14.29
N LEU A 282 -10.44 -25.80 -15.12
CA LEU A 282 -11.63 -24.98 -14.85
C LEU A 282 -12.63 -25.73 -13.97
N PRO A 283 -13.21 -25.09 -12.94
CA PRO A 283 -14.29 -25.69 -12.16
C PRO A 283 -15.53 -25.98 -13.00
N GLU A 284 -16.25 -27.04 -12.63
CA GLU A 284 -17.56 -27.32 -13.22
C GLU A 284 -18.61 -26.36 -12.65
N PHE A 285 -19.35 -25.67 -13.53
CA PHE A 285 -20.48 -24.84 -13.13
C PHE A 285 -21.78 -25.67 -13.18
N PRO A 286 -22.58 -25.70 -12.11
CA PRO A 286 -23.83 -26.46 -12.10
C PRO A 286 -24.85 -25.81 -13.04
N VAL A 287 -25.37 -26.57 -14.01
CA VAL A 287 -26.39 -26.11 -14.95
C VAL A 287 -27.75 -26.79 -14.69
N PRO A 288 -28.88 -26.14 -15.05
CA PRO A 288 -30.20 -26.75 -14.95
C PRO A 288 -30.30 -28.08 -15.72
N VAL A 289 -31.12 -29.00 -15.21
CA VAL A 289 -31.34 -30.30 -15.85
C VAL A 289 -31.89 -30.12 -17.27
N GLY A 290 -31.17 -30.64 -18.27
CA GLY A 290 -31.54 -30.55 -19.69
C GLY A 290 -30.85 -29.45 -20.48
N GLU A 291 -30.06 -28.58 -19.83
CA GLU A 291 -29.20 -27.58 -20.48
C GLU A 291 -27.74 -28.04 -20.51
N THR A 292 -27.01 -27.68 -21.58
CA THR A 292 -25.55 -27.71 -21.61
C THR A 292 -24.98 -26.39 -21.10
N LEU A 293 -23.71 -26.39 -20.67
CA LEU A 293 -22.97 -25.19 -20.25
C LEU A 293 -23.09 -24.05 -21.27
N ASP A 294 -22.86 -24.36 -22.55
CA ASP A 294 -22.91 -23.39 -23.64
C ASP A 294 -24.33 -22.84 -23.87
N SER A 295 -25.34 -23.72 -23.81
CA SER A 295 -26.74 -23.31 -23.98
C SER A 295 -27.22 -22.42 -22.83
N HIS A 296 -26.81 -22.74 -21.59
CA HIS A 296 -27.13 -21.95 -20.42
C HIS A 296 -26.47 -20.58 -20.48
N PHE A 297 -25.16 -20.55 -20.77
CA PHE A 297 -24.39 -19.32 -20.92
C PHE A 297 -24.99 -18.39 -22.00
N ALA A 298 -25.30 -18.93 -23.19
CA ALA A 298 -25.87 -18.14 -24.27
C ALA A 298 -27.27 -17.59 -23.91
N ARG A 299 -28.08 -18.34 -23.17
CA ARG A 299 -29.39 -17.88 -22.68
C ARG A 299 -29.24 -16.73 -21.68
N VAL A 300 -28.42 -16.91 -20.65
CA VAL A 300 -28.19 -15.90 -19.60
C VAL A 300 -27.59 -14.61 -20.19
N ALA A 301 -26.65 -14.72 -21.13
CA ALA A 301 -26.07 -13.56 -21.80
C ALA A 301 -27.10 -12.77 -22.64
N ARG A 302 -28.00 -13.46 -23.34
CA ARG A 302 -29.07 -12.81 -24.13
C ARG A 302 -30.11 -12.15 -23.25
N GLU A 303 -30.56 -12.83 -22.20
CA GLU A 303 -31.49 -12.26 -21.20
C GLU A 303 -30.90 -11.01 -20.54
N GLY A 304 -29.63 -11.08 -20.12
CA GLY A 304 -28.92 -9.94 -19.51
C GLY A 304 -28.78 -8.74 -20.45
N LEU A 305 -28.56 -8.96 -21.75
CA LEU A 305 -28.52 -7.86 -22.72
C LEU A 305 -29.89 -7.18 -22.84
N GLU A 306 -30.98 -7.94 -22.93
CA GLU A 306 -32.32 -7.36 -23.02
C GLU A 306 -32.68 -6.55 -21.76
N GLU A 307 -32.29 -7.02 -20.58
CA GLU A 307 -32.42 -6.25 -19.33
C GLU A 307 -31.66 -4.92 -19.39
N ARG A 308 -30.40 -4.94 -19.85
CA ARG A 308 -29.57 -3.73 -20.02
C ARG A 308 -30.21 -2.75 -21.01
N LEU A 309 -30.74 -3.23 -22.13
CA LEU A 309 -31.40 -2.38 -23.14
C LEU A 309 -32.69 -1.74 -22.59
N VAL A 310 -33.48 -2.49 -21.80
CA VAL A 310 -34.67 -1.93 -21.11
C VAL A 310 -34.26 -0.88 -20.07
N GLU A 311 -33.19 -1.14 -19.31
CA GLU A 311 -32.65 -0.21 -18.31
C GLU A 311 -32.14 1.08 -18.95
N GLN A 312 -31.38 0.98 -20.06
CA GLN A 312 -30.91 2.14 -20.83
C GLN A 312 -32.09 3.00 -21.32
N ARG A 313 -33.14 2.36 -21.84
CA ARG A 313 -34.37 3.07 -22.27
C ARG A 313 -35.07 3.76 -21.11
N ARG A 314 -35.19 3.11 -19.95
CA ARG A 314 -35.81 3.70 -18.74
C ARG A 314 -35.02 4.90 -18.21
N ARG A 315 -33.69 4.83 -18.25
CA ARG A 315 -32.78 5.87 -17.77
C ARG A 315 -32.55 6.99 -18.79
N GLY A 316 -33.03 6.84 -20.02
CA GLY A 316 -32.77 7.79 -21.11
C GLY A 316 -31.29 7.80 -21.55
N THR A 317 -30.57 6.71 -21.34
CA THR A 317 -29.14 6.58 -21.66
C THR A 317 -28.87 5.71 -22.89
N THR A 318 -29.90 5.47 -23.71
CA THR A 318 -29.80 4.69 -24.96
C THR A 318 -28.77 5.32 -25.89
N SER A 319 -27.93 4.49 -26.52
CA SER A 319 -26.97 4.98 -27.51
C SER A 319 -27.68 5.59 -28.72
N GLU A 320 -27.37 6.84 -29.05
CA GLU A 320 -27.85 7.50 -30.27
C GLU A 320 -27.14 6.96 -31.53
N ARG A 321 -25.99 6.30 -31.37
CA ARG A 321 -25.11 5.85 -32.46
C ARG A 321 -25.44 4.45 -32.98
N PHE A 322 -26.01 3.58 -32.15
CA PHE A 322 -26.21 2.16 -32.48
C PHE A 322 -27.62 1.70 -32.10
N GLY A 323 -28.31 1.02 -33.02
CA GLY A 323 -29.59 0.35 -32.73
C GLY A 323 -29.41 -1.02 -32.09
N ASP A 324 -30.47 -1.54 -31.45
CA ASP A 324 -30.50 -2.83 -30.73
C ASP A 324 -29.92 -4.00 -31.54
N ASP A 325 -30.10 -4.02 -32.87
CA ASP A 325 -29.61 -5.10 -33.73
C ASP A 325 -28.08 -5.22 -33.75
N ILE A 326 -27.36 -4.10 -33.63
CA ILE A 326 -25.89 -4.09 -33.59
C ILE A 326 -25.40 -4.71 -32.27
N TYR A 327 -26.09 -4.46 -31.16
CA TYR A 327 -25.80 -5.09 -29.88
C TYR A 327 -26.01 -6.61 -29.97
N ARG A 328 -27.14 -7.05 -30.53
CA ARG A 328 -27.42 -8.49 -30.69
C ARG A 328 -26.39 -9.19 -31.58
N GLN A 329 -26.01 -8.58 -32.71
CA GLN A 329 -24.97 -9.11 -33.60
C GLN A 329 -23.61 -9.24 -32.91
N ARG A 330 -23.18 -8.20 -32.17
CA ARG A 330 -21.93 -8.24 -31.40
C ARG A 330 -21.98 -9.31 -30.31
N LEU A 331 -23.12 -9.44 -29.62
CA LEU A 331 -23.30 -10.45 -28.58
C LEU A 331 -23.18 -11.87 -29.13
N ASP A 332 -23.85 -12.18 -30.24
CA ASP A 332 -23.80 -13.52 -30.84
C ASP A 332 -22.39 -13.88 -31.34
N TYR A 333 -21.65 -12.90 -31.88
CA TYR A 333 -20.23 -13.10 -32.23
C TYR A 333 -19.37 -13.43 -31.00
N GLU A 334 -19.49 -12.65 -29.92
CA GLU A 334 -18.73 -12.89 -28.69
C GLU A 334 -19.10 -14.23 -28.04
N ILE A 335 -20.39 -14.59 -27.99
CA ILE A 335 -20.85 -15.90 -27.50
C ILE A 335 -20.21 -17.04 -28.32
N GLY A 336 -20.16 -16.89 -29.65
CA GLY A 336 -19.54 -17.86 -30.55
C GLY A 336 -18.04 -18.04 -30.27
N VAL A 337 -17.30 -16.95 -30.09
CA VAL A 337 -15.87 -17.00 -29.76
C VAL A 337 -15.63 -17.62 -28.38
N ILE A 338 -16.36 -17.20 -27.35
CA ILE A 338 -16.20 -17.70 -25.97
C ILE A 338 -16.49 -19.20 -25.90
N SER A 339 -17.56 -19.66 -26.56
CA SER A 339 -17.94 -21.07 -26.61
C SER A 339 -16.91 -21.89 -27.39
N GLY A 340 -16.44 -21.39 -28.53
CA GLY A 340 -15.40 -22.04 -29.32
C GLY A 340 -14.05 -22.20 -28.60
N MET A 341 -13.75 -21.31 -27.65
CA MET A 341 -12.53 -21.38 -26.82
C MET A 341 -12.68 -22.21 -25.54
N GLY A 342 -13.90 -22.64 -25.17
CA GLY A 342 -14.15 -23.44 -23.97
C GLY A 342 -14.21 -22.63 -22.66
N PHE A 343 -14.51 -21.33 -22.73
CA PHE A 343 -14.65 -20.45 -21.55
C PHE A 343 -16.09 -20.14 -21.04
N PRO A 344 -17.21 -20.73 -21.51
CA PRO A 344 -18.54 -20.43 -20.96
C PRO A 344 -18.65 -20.61 -19.44
N GLY A 345 -18.09 -21.70 -18.90
CA GLY A 345 -18.11 -21.98 -17.45
C GLY A 345 -17.38 -20.92 -16.63
N TYR A 346 -16.28 -20.38 -17.16
CA TYR A 346 -15.56 -19.28 -16.52
C TYR A 346 -16.42 -18.03 -16.39
N PHE A 347 -17.10 -17.61 -17.48
CA PHE A 347 -17.99 -16.45 -17.43
C PHE A 347 -19.19 -16.67 -16.51
N LEU A 348 -19.73 -17.89 -16.44
CA LEU A 348 -20.83 -18.22 -15.54
C LEU A 348 -20.40 -18.18 -14.06
N ILE A 349 -19.20 -18.67 -13.74
CA ILE A 349 -18.62 -18.56 -12.39
C ILE A 349 -18.50 -17.08 -12.01
N VAL A 350 -17.92 -16.27 -12.91
CA VAL A 350 -17.73 -14.82 -12.72
C VAL A 350 -19.07 -14.11 -12.50
N TRP A 351 -20.02 -14.34 -13.41
CA TRP A 351 -21.36 -13.79 -13.35
C TRP A 351 -22.06 -14.13 -12.02
N ASP A 352 -21.94 -15.36 -11.55
CA ASP A 352 -22.69 -15.86 -10.42
C ASP A 352 -22.34 -15.17 -9.09
N PHE A 353 -21.05 -15.03 -8.76
CA PHE A 353 -20.69 -14.34 -7.51
C PHE A 353 -20.83 -12.81 -7.62
N ILE A 354 -20.72 -12.22 -8.81
CA ILE A 354 -21.03 -10.79 -9.01
C ILE A 354 -22.51 -10.54 -8.81
N ARG A 355 -23.37 -11.41 -9.37
CA ARG A 355 -24.81 -11.37 -9.15
C ARG A 355 -25.13 -11.48 -7.66
N HIS A 356 -24.57 -12.48 -6.97
CA HIS A 356 -24.76 -12.65 -5.54
C HIS A 356 -24.30 -11.42 -4.73
N ALA A 357 -23.13 -10.84 -5.08
CA ALA A 357 -22.63 -9.63 -4.44
C ALA A 357 -23.64 -8.47 -4.59
N ARG A 358 -24.13 -8.21 -5.81
CA ARG A 358 -25.11 -7.15 -6.07
C ARG A 358 -26.45 -7.40 -5.36
N GLU A 359 -26.97 -8.63 -5.41
CA GLU A 359 -28.21 -9.02 -4.71
C GLU A 359 -28.09 -8.89 -3.18
N SER A 360 -26.89 -9.10 -2.63
CA SER A 360 -26.58 -8.93 -1.20
C SER A 360 -26.20 -7.50 -0.81
N GLY A 361 -26.36 -6.53 -1.73
CA GLY A 361 -26.02 -5.13 -1.53
C GLY A 361 -24.53 -4.87 -1.33
N ILE A 362 -23.66 -5.73 -1.85
CA ILE A 362 -22.20 -5.56 -1.88
C ILE A 362 -21.85 -4.77 -3.16
N PRO A 363 -21.31 -3.56 -3.04
CA PRO A 363 -20.93 -2.76 -4.20
C PRO A 363 -19.81 -3.39 -5.01
N VAL A 364 -19.97 -3.35 -6.33
CA VAL A 364 -19.02 -3.83 -7.33
C VAL A 364 -18.64 -2.64 -8.22
N GLY A 365 -17.35 -2.51 -8.53
CA GLY A 365 -16.83 -1.49 -9.43
C GLY A 365 -17.26 -1.71 -10.88
N PRO A 366 -17.06 -0.72 -11.77
CA PRO A 366 -17.55 -0.75 -13.14
C PRO A 366 -16.84 -1.76 -14.06
N GLY A 367 -15.87 -2.51 -13.55
CA GLY A 367 -14.98 -3.41 -14.27
C GLY A 367 -13.58 -2.81 -14.46
N ARG A 368 -12.60 -3.66 -14.78
CA ARG A 368 -11.23 -3.20 -15.07
C ARG A 368 -10.55 -4.00 -16.16
N GLY A 369 -9.44 -3.44 -16.64
CA GLY A 369 -8.60 -4.11 -17.62
C GLY A 369 -9.31 -4.24 -18.97
N SER A 370 -9.00 -5.30 -19.70
CA SER A 370 -9.61 -5.58 -21.00
C SER A 370 -11.07 -6.02 -20.89
N ALA A 371 -11.53 -6.51 -19.73
CA ALA A 371 -12.86 -7.10 -19.58
C ALA A 371 -13.99 -6.13 -19.98
N ALA A 372 -13.78 -4.82 -19.78
CA ALA A 372 -14.70 -3.77 -20.21
C ALA A 372 -14.89 -3.67 -21.74
N GLY A 373 -14.07 -4.34 -22.56
CA GLY A 373 -14.25 -4.44 -24.01
C GLY A 373 -15.22 -5.51 -24.49
N SER A 374 -15.75 -6.35 -23.59
CA SER A 374 -16.70 -7.42 -23.92
C SER A 374 -18.14 -6.99 -23.69
N LEU A 375 -18.98 -7.13 -24.72
CA LEU A 375 -20.42 -6.94 -24.61
C LEU A 375 -21.08 -8.06 -23.79
N VAL A 376 -20.54 -9.29 -23.85
CA VAL A 376 -20.99 -10.38 -22.97
C VAL A 376 -20.74 -10.02 -21.50
N ALA A 377 -19.56 -9.48 -21.16
CA ALA A 377 -19.28 -9.05 -19.79
C ALA A 377 -20.23 -7.93 -19.32
N TYR A 378 -20.56 -6.99 -20.20
CA TYR A 378 -21.54 -5.93 -19.93
C TYR A 378 -22.97 -6.48 -19.72
N ALA A 379 -23.40 -7.40 -20.58
CA ALA A 379 -24.70 -8.06 -20.51
C ALA A 379 -24.87 -8.88 -19.23
N LEU A 380 -23.81 -9.57 -18.80
CA LEU A 380 -23.77 -10.33 -17.55
C LEU A 380 -23.55 -9.46 -16.30
N ARG A 381 -23.53 -8.12 -16.43
CA ARG A 381 -23.23 -7.18 -15.32
C ARG A 381 -21.87 -7.42 -14.63
N ILE A 382 -20.96 -8.10 -15.33
CA ILE A 382 -19.56 -8.25 -14.93
C ILE A 382 -18.86 -6.89 -15.04
N THR A 383 -19.22 -6.12 -16.06
CA THR A 383 -18.81 -4.73 -16.25
C THR A 383 -20.04 -3.83 -16.37
N ASP A 384 -19.87 -2.55 -16.03
CA ASP A 384 -20.91 -1.51 -16.15
C ASP A 384 -20.64 -0.53 -17.29
N ILE A 385 -19.53 -0.69 -18.01
CA ILE A 385 -19.17 0.13 -19.16
C ILE A 385 -19.75 -0.47 -20.44
N ASP A 386 -20.47 0.33 -21.21
CA ASP A 386 -20.95 -0.01 -22.55
C ASP A 386 -19.78 0.00 -23.55
N PRO A 387 -19.34 -1.16 -24.07
CA PRO A 387 -18.18 -1.23 -24.94
C PRO A 387 -18.42 -0.59 -26.30
N LEU A 388 -19.65 -0.64 -26.83
CA LEU A 388 -19.96 -0.07 -28.14
C LEU A 388 -19.95 1.45 -28.09
N ARG A 389 -20.47 2.05 -27.02
CA ARG A 389 -20.48 3.51 -26.83
C ARG A 389 -19.08 4.14 -26.91
N TYR A 390 -18.06 3.45 -26.37
CA TYR A 390 -16.68 3.97 -26.27
C TYR A 390 -15.70 3.31 -27.26
N ASP A 391 -16.20 2.61 -28.29
CA ASP A 391 -15.39 1.90 -29.29
C ASP A 391 -14.35 0.94 -28.64
N LEU A 392 -14.76 0.20 -27.60
CA LEU A 392 -13.93 -0.78 -26.90
C LEU A 392 -13.91 -2.13 -27.64
N LEU A 393 -12.74 -2.74 -27.72
CA LEU A 393 -12.48 -3.91 -28.57
C LEU A 393 -12.52 -5.21 -27.74
N PHE A 394 -13.34 -6.17 -28.18
CA PHE A 394 -13.41 -7.50 -27.58
C PHE A 394 -12.15 -8.32 -27.82
N GLU A 395 -11.54 -8.19 -29.00
CA GLU A 395 -10.35 -8.94 -29.41
C GLU A 395 -9.11 -8.59 -28.59
N ARG A 396 -9.11 -7.41 -27.96
CA ARG A 396 -8.08 -7.03 -26.99
C ARG A 396 -8.22 -7.80 -25.67
N PHE A 397 -9.42 -8.25 -25.34
CA PHE A 397 -9.70 -9.10 -24.20
C PHE A 397 -9.50 -10.58 -24.53
N LEU A 398 -10.22 -11.09 -25.54
CA LEU A 398 -10.13 -12.46 -26.02
C LEU A 398 -9.82 -12.47 -27.51
N ASN A 399 -8.63 -12.92 -27.86
CA ASN A 399 -8.20 -13.02 -29.24
C ASN A 399 -8.64 -14.38 -29.83
N PRO A 400 -9.52 -14.41 -30.86
CA PRO A 400 -10.03 -15.66 -31.43
C PRO A 400 -8.93 -16.51 -32.10
N GLU A 401 -7.82 -15.92 -32.52
CA GLU A 401 -6.71 -16.62 -33.18
C GLU A 401 -5.71 -17.24 -32.17
N ARG A 402 -5.88 -16.97 -30.87
CA ARG A 402 -5.00 -17.49 -29.82
C ARG A 402 -5.77 -17.86 -28.55
N ILE A 403 -5.83 -19.15 -28.27
CA ILE A 403 -6.41 -19.66 -27.02
C ILE A 403 -5.49 -19.29 -25.84
N SER A 404 -5.95 -18.38 -25.00
CA SER A 404 -5.35 -18.07 -23.69
C SER A 404 -6.44 -17.79 -22.68
N MET A 405 -6.21 -18.15 -21.42
CA MET A 405 -7.20 -17.94 -20.35
C MET A 405 -7.49 -16.43 -20.21
N PRO A 406 -8.78 -16.02 -20.19
CA PRO A 406 -9.15 -14.65 -19.88
C PRO A 406 -8.87 -14.34 -18.40
N ASP A 407 -8.36 -13.14 -18.13
CA ASP A 407 -8.16 -12.63 -16.77
C ASP A 407 -9.22 -11.53 -16.53
N ILE A 408 -10.27 -11.86 -15.77
CA ILE A 408 -11.32 -10.92 -15.36
C ILE A 408 -11.08 -10.58 -13.91
N ASP A 409 -10.53 -9.40 -13.77
CA ASP A 409 -10.30 -8.75 -12.52
C ASP A 409 -11.52 -7.95 -12.04
N ILE A 410 -11.84 -8.02 -10.75
CA ILE A 410 -13.06 -7.37 -10.22
C ILE A 410 -12.74 -6.57 -8.97
N ASP A 411 -13.29 -5.36 -8.94
CA ASP A 411 -13.19 -4.46 -7.81
C ASP A 411 -14.47 -4.56 -6.96
N PHE A 412 -14.32 -4.90 -5.68
CA PHE A 412 -15.38 -4.91 -4.67
C PHE A 412 -15.16 -3.77 -3.70
N CYS A 413 -16.20 -3.42 -2.92
CA CYS A 413 -15.99 -2.58 -1.76
C CYS A 413 -15.01 -3.27 -0.78
N MET A 414 -14.12 -2.47 -0.18
CA MET A 414 -13.03 -2.99 0.64
C MET A 414 -13.52 -3.71 1.89
N ARG A 415 -14.64 -3.25 2.48
CA ARG A 415 -15.16 -3.76 3.76
C ARG A 415 -15.88 -5.10 3.64
N ARG A 416 -16.59 -5.36 2.52
CA ARG A 416 -17.46 -6.54 2.36
C ARG A 416 -16.94 -7.58 1.36
N ARG A 417 -15.74 -7.38 0.79
CA ARG A 417 -15.12 -8.37 -0.12
C ARG A 417 -14.97 -9.77 0.50
N GLY A 418 -14.78 -9.85 1.82
CA GLY A 418 -14.67 -11.12 2.55
C GLY A 418 -15.94 -11.98 2.47
N GLU A 419 -17.12 -11.34 2.39
CA GLU A 419 -18.40 -12.03 2.24
C GLU A 419 -18.50 -12.72 0.86
N VAL A 420 -17.96 -12.10 -0.19
CA VAL A 420 -17.93 -12.70 -1.54
C VAL A 420 -17.00 -13.91 -1.57
N ILE A 421 -15.83 -13.81 -0.93
CA ILE A 421 -14.91 -14.95 -0.78
C ILE A 421 -15.59 -16.09 -0.02
N GLN A 422 -16.34 -15.77 1.04
CA GLN A 422 -17.11 -16.75 1.80
C GLN A 422 -18.18 -17.43 0.94
N TYR A 423 -18.94 -16.68 0.14
CA TYR A 423 -19.91 -17.24 -0.79
C TYR A 423 -19.27 -18.22 -1.79
N VAL A 424 -18.13 -17.86 -2.37
CA VAL A 424 -17.39 -18.72 -3.30
C VAL A 424 -16.90 -20.00 -2.59
N ASN A 425 -16.39 -19.87 -1.35
CA ASN A 425 -15.99 -21.02 -0.52
C ASN A 425 -17.17 -21.97 -0.22
N GLU A 426 -18.35 -21.43 0.07
CA GLU A 426 -19.54 -22.21 0.39
C GLU A 426 -20.12 -22.90 -0.84
N LYS A 427 -20.12 -22.22 -1.99
CA LYS A 427 -20.71 -22.73 -3.23
C LYS A 427 -19.85 -23.77 -3.94
N TYR A 428 -18.56 -23.52 -4.06
CA TYR A 428 -17.64 -24.40 -4.79
C TYR A 428 -16.91 -25.42 -3.89
N GLY A 429 -17.03 -25.27 -2.56
CA GLY A 429 -16.42 -26.16 -1.57
C GLY A 429 -15.14 -25.58 -0.97
N ARG A 430 -15.04 -25.62 0.37
CA ARG A 430 -13.89 -25.10 1.12
C ARG A 430 -12.58 -25.83 0.82
N ASP A 431 -12.66 -27.06 0.36
CA ASP A 431 -11.54 -27.90 -0.07
C ASP A 431 -11.08 -27.59 -1.50
N ARG A 432 -11.84 -26.82 -2.28
CA ARG A 432 -11.56 -26.48 -3.68
C ARG A 432 -11.18 -25.02 -3.90
N VAL A 433 -11.32 -24.19 -2.86
CA VAL A 433 -11.05 -22.76 -2.92
C VAL A 433 -9.97 -22.42 -1.90
N ALA A 434 -8.93 -21.70 -2.33
CA ALA A 434 -7.91 -21.15 -1.44
C ALA A 434 -7.51 -19.76 -1.89
N GLN A 435 -6.96 -18.97 -0.97
CA GLN A 435 -6.31 -17.72 -1.34
C GLN A 435 -4.91 -18.00 -1.90
N ILE A 436 -4.36 -17.06 -2.66
CA ILE A 436 -3.01 -17.20 -3.22
C ILE A 436 -2.00 -16.62 -2.23
N ILE A 437 -0.85 -17.28 -2.06
CA ILE A 437 0.26 -16.74 -1.25
C ILE A 437 0.98 -15.60 -1.99
N THR A 438 1.52 -14.68 -1.21
CA THR A 438 2.49 -13.70 -1.68
C THR A 438 3.71 -13.71 -0.75
N PHE A 439 4.86 -13.40 -1.33
CA PHE A 439 6.15 -13.46 -0.65
C PHE A 439 6.70 -12.04 -0.49
N GLY A 440 6.84 -11.58 0.74
CA GLY A 440 7.52 -10.32 1.03
C GLY A 440 9.02 -10.51 0.87
N THR A 441 9.69 -9.67 0.07
CA THR A 441 11.14 -9.74 -0.14
C THR A 441 11.89 -8.66 0.64
N LEU A 442 13.19 -8.89 0.87
CA LEU A 442 14.09 -7.91 1.48
C LEU A 442 14.44 -6.79 0.49
N ALA A 443 13.61 -5.76 0.43
CA ALA A 443 13.85 -4.59 -0.43
C ALA A 443 15.08 -3.77 0.03
N ALA A 444 15.78 -3.12 -0.91
CA ALA A 444 17.03 -2.37 -0.70
C ALA A 444 17.08 -1.50 0.58
N LYS A 445 16.05 -0.65 0.79
CA LYS A 445 15.97 0.22 1.98
C LYS A 445 15.68 -0.56 3.26
N GLY A 446 14.82 -1.57 3.17
CA GLY A 446 14.42 -2.41 4.30
C GLY A 446 15.59 -3.26 4.79
N VAL A 447 16.31 -3.91 3.86
CA VAL A 447 17.44 -4.78 4.19
C VAL A 447 18.57 -4.01 4.87
N LEU A 448 18.89 -2.78 4.43
CA LEU A 448 19.89 -1.96 5.12
C LEU A 448 19.49 -1.62 6.56
N ARG A 449 18.21 -1.29 6.78
CA ARG A 449 17.68 -1.01 8.13
C ARG A 449 17.73 -2.25 9.02
N ASP A 450 17.34 -3.41 8.48
CA ASP A 450 17.35 -4.68 9.21
C ASP A 450 18.78 -5.12 9.56
N VAL A 451 19.71 -5.06 8.61
CA VAL A 451 21.14 -5.37 8.81
C VAL A 451 21.76 -4.41 9.82
N GLY A 452 21.55 -3.10 9.66
CA GLY A 452 22.10 -2.09 10.58
C GLY A 452 21.58 -2.25 12.02
N ARG A 453 20.29 -2.56 12.19
CA ARG A 453 19.69 -2.85 13.51
C ARG A 453 20.35 -4.04 14.18
N VAL A 454 20.50 -5.15 13.45
CA VAL A 454 21.04 -6.41 13.96
C VAL A 454 22.54 -6.32 14.25
N MET A 455 23.26 -5.50 13.49
CA MET A 455 24.68 -5.17 13.74
C MET A 455 24.88 -4.16 14.88
N GLY A 456 23.80 -3.62 15.47
CA GLY A 456 23.87 -2.70 16.61
C GLY A 456 24.19 -1.24 16.24
N LEU A 457 23.99 -0.85 14.98
CA LEU A 457 24.24 0.53 14.54
C LEU A 457 23.08 1.46 14.94
N PRO A 458 23.35 2.75 15.25
CA PRO A 458 22.31 3.71 15.57
C PRO A 458 21.29 3.90 14.42
N PHE A 459 19.99 3.80 14.72
CA PHE A 459 18.91 3.91 13.74
C PHE A 459 19.01 5.17 12.88
N ALA A 460 19.36 6.32 13.48
CA ALA A 460 19.49 7.58 12.76
C ALA A 460 20.58 7.54 11.67
N LYS A 461 21.70 6.84 11.93
CA LYS A 461 22.79 6.66 10.95
C LYS A 461 22.32 5.78 9.79
N VAL A 462 21.71 4.64 10.11
CA VAL A 462 21.24 3.68 9.10
C VAL A 462 20.10 4.26 8.26
N ASP A 463 19.16 4.99 8.87
CA ASP A 463 18.05 5.64 8.17
C ASP A 463 18.52 6.75 7.24
N ARG A 464 19.58 7.49 7.62
CA ARG A 464 20.24 8.47 6.74
C ARG A 464 20.76 7.80 5.46
N VAL A 465 21.48 6.69 5.59
CA VAL A 465 22.01 5.93 4.44
C VAL A 465 20.87 5.33 3.62
N ALA A 466 19.86 4.73 4.25
CA ALA A 466 18.72 4.15 3.55
C ALA A 466 17.92 5.19 2.75
N LYS A 467 17.83 6.44 3.22
CA LYS A 467 17.20 7.56 2.49
C LYS A 467 18.00 8.03 1.28
N MET A 468 19.30 7.74 1.20
CA MET A 468 20.12 8.05 0.01
C MET A 468 19.83 7.10 -1.16
N ILE A 469 19.21 5.94 -0.92
CA ILE A 469 18.81 5.02 -1.98
C ILE A 469 17.64 5.64 -2.78
N PRO A 470 17.77 5.84 -4.10
CA PRO A 470 16.67 6.33 -4.93
C PRO A 470 15.50 5.32 -4.97
N ASP A 471 14.26 5.81 -5.05
CA ASP A 471 13.06 4.95 -5.02
C ASP A 471 12.94 4.04 -6.27
N MET A 472 13.56 4.42 -7.38
CA MET A 472 13.48 3.71 -8.67
C MET A 472 14.67 2.76 -8.94
N THR A 473 15.54 2.55 -7.96
CA THR A 473 16.72 1.72 -8.14
C THR A 473 16.41 0.24 -7.98
N ARG A 474 16.97 -0.60 -8.86
CA ARG A 474 16.73 -2.05 -8.89
C ARG A 474 17.52 -2.84 -7.84
N SER A 475 18.70 -2.38 -7.47
CA SER A 475 19.57 -3.06 -6.52
C SER A 475 20.43 -2.07 -5.72
N LEU A 476 20.95 -2.50 -4.56
CA LEU A 476 21.93 -1.72 -3.80
C LEU A 476 23.19 -1.40 -4.63
N ALA A 477 23.61 -2.34 -5.49
CA ALA A 477 24.74 -2.14 -6.40
C ALA A 477 24.46 -1.03 -7.44
N ASP A 478 23.24 -0.97 -7.97
CA ASP A 478 22.83 0.11 -8.88
C ASP A 478 22.66 1.44 -8.13
N ALA A 479 22.30 1.42 -6.85
CA ALA A 479 22.14 2.62 -6.03
C ALA A 479 23.49 3.33 -5.85
N ALA A 480 24.54 2.56 -5.56
CA ALA A 480 25.90 3.07 -5.43
C ALA A 480 26.42 3.69 -6.74
N LYS A 481 26.02 3.15 -7.90
CA LYS A 481 26.42 3.70 -9.22
C LYS A 481 25.65 4.97 -9.60
N THR A 482 24.43 5.14 -9.11
CA THR A 482 23.53 6.23 -9.50
C THR A 482 23.56 7.42 -8.55
N ASN A 483 24.04 7.24 -7.32
CA ASN A 483 24.12 8.29 -6.32
C ASN A 483 25.54 8.45 -5.77
N ASP A 484 26.27 9.46 -6.27
CA ASP A 484 27.64 9.76 -5.85
C ASP A 484 27.79 10.01 -4.34
N SER A 485 26.73 10.51 -3.67
CA SER A 485 26.79 10.73 -2.22
C SER A 485 26.77 9.41 -1.44
N LEU A 486 26.04 8.40 -1.93
CA LEU A 486 26.07 7.06 -1.35
C LEU A 486 27.42 6.38 -1.61
N ALA A 487 27.98 6.54 -2.81
CA ALA A 487 29.30 6.01 -3.13
C ALA A 487 30.41 6.60 -2.24
N ALA A 488 30.36 7.91 -1.97
CA ALA A 488 31.30 8.57 -1.06
C ALA A 488 31.18 8.04 0.39
N GLU A 489 29.97 7.92 0.94
CA GLU A 489 29.78 7.38 2.30
C GLU A 489 30.22 5.91 2.42
N ILE A 490 30.06 5.10 1.37
CA ILE A 490 30.58 3.72 1.33
C ILE A 490 32.12 3.70 1.32
N ALA A 491 32.76 4.69 0.71
CA ALA A 491 34.22 4.78 0.66
C ALA A 491 34.82 5.32 1.97
N ASP A 492 34.12 6.23 2.66
CA ASP A 492 34.63 6.94 3.83
C ASP A 492 34.31 6.25 5.17
N ASP A 493 33.22 5.45 5.26
CA ASP A 493 32.75 4.86 6.51
C ASP A 493 32.69 3.32 6.43
N ASP A 494 33.59 2.65 7.15
CA ASP A 494 33.70 1.19 7.18
C ASP A 494 32.43 0.49 7.69
N GLU A 495 31.66 1.11 8.60
CA GLU A 495 30.39 0.53 9.06
C GLU A 495 29.35 0.58 7.96
N VAL A 496 29.29 1.69 7.20
CA VAL A 496 28.39 1.85 6.04
C VAL A 496 28.76 0.87 4.95
N LYS A 497 30.05 0.71 4.66
CA LYS A 497 30.54 -0.28 3.70
C LYS A 497 30.08 -1.69 4.07
N ARG A 498 30.26 -2.08 5.33
CA ARG A 498 29.90 -3.42 5.81
C ARG A 498 28.40 -3.71 5.73
N ILE A 499 27.53 -2.75 6.10
CA ILE A 499 26.08 -2.95 5.98
C ILE A 499 25.61 -3.01 4.53
N VAL A 500 26.26 -2.27 3.61
CA VAL A 500 25.92 -2.30 2.19
C VAL A 500 26.38 -3.60 1.54
N GLU A 501 27.57 -4.11 1.88
CA GLU A 501 28.07 -5.39 1.40
C GLU A 501 27.17 -6.55 1.84
N VAL A 502 26.85 -6.65 3.14
CA VAL A 502 25.93 -7.67 3.67
C VAL A 502 24.53 -7.48 3.10
N GLY A 503 24.02 -6.25 3.08
CA GLY A 503 22.71 -5.91 2.53
C GLY A 503 22.57 -6.32 1.07
N SER A 504 23.62 -6.16 0.26
CA SER A 504 23.61 -6.55 -1.16
C SER A 504 23.51 -8.06 -1.36
N ARG A 505 24.07 -8.86 -0.44
CA ARG A 505 23.93 -10.33 -0.44
C ARG A 505 22.52 -10.76 -0.08
N LEU A 506 21.91 -10.09 0.91
CA LEU A 506 20.57 -10.44 1.43
C LEU A 506 19.41 -9.81 0.65
N GLU A 507 19.66 -8.79 -0.16
CA GLU A 507 18.64 -8.09 -0.96
C GLU A 507 17.83 -9.07 -1.83
N GLY A 508 16.51 -8.92 -1.89
CA GLY A 508 15.67 -9.77 -2.75
C GLY A 508 15.45 -11.21 -2.27
N LEU A 509 16.07 -11.64 -1.17
CA LEU A 509 15.69 -12.89 -0.49
C LEU A 509 14.25 -12.78 0.04
N THR A 510 13.57 -13.93 0.10
CA THR A 510 12.22 -14.01 0.64
C THR A 510 12.25 -13.93 2.16
N ARG A 511 11.41 -13.06 2.74
CA ARG A 511 11.38 -12.80 4.19
C ARG A 511 10.25 -13.54 4.89
N HIS A 512 9.04 -13.46 4.37
CA HIS A 512 7.86 -14.06 4.99
C HIS A 512 6.78 -14.36 3.96
N ALA A 513 5.98 -15.38 4.26
CA ALA A 513 4.76 -15.73 3.55
C ALA A 513 3.59 -14.88 4.07
N SER A 514 2.85 -14.27 3.15
CA SER A 514 1.65 -13.48 3.42
C SER A 514 0.52 -13.90 2.48
N VAL A 515 -0.72 -13.55 2.80
CA VAL A 515 -1.86 -13.77 1.90
C VAL A 515 -1.84 -12.69 0.81
N HIS A 516 -2.03 -13.08 -0.45
CA HIS A 516 -2.23 -12.13 -1.53
C HIS A 516 -3.47 -11.29 -1.23
N ALA A 517 -3.39 -9.99 -1.42
CA ALA A 517 -4.48 -9.08 -1.09
C ALA A 517 -5.74 -9.28 -1.93
N ALA A 518 -5.82 -10.26 -2.85
CA ALA A 518 -6.88 -10.35 -3.84
C ALA A 518 -7.01 -11.73 -4.50
N GLY A 519 -5.90 -12.43 -4.73
CA GLY A 519 -5.88 -13.66 -5.50
C GLY A 519 -6.57 -14.79 -4.76
N VAL A 520 -7.57 -15.37 -5.41
CA VAL A 520 -8.27 -16.59 -5.02
C VAL A 520 -8.14 -17.58 -6.17
N VAL A 521 -7.93 -18.85 -5.84
CA VAL A 521 -7.92 -19.94 -6.80
C VAL A 521 -9.12 -20.83 -6.56
N ILE A 522 -9.80 -21.22 -7.64
CA ILE A 522 -10.94 -22.13 -7.62
C ILE A 522 -10.55 -23.35 -8.45
N ALA A 523 -10.43 -24.51 -7.82
CA ALA A 523 -10.05 -25.75 -8.47
C ALA A 523 -11.28 -26.63 -8.81
N PRO A 524 -11.22 -27.49 -9.84
CA PRO A 524 -12.30 -28.44 -10.16
C PRO A 524 -12.45 -29.57 -9.12
N ARG A 525 -11.40 -29.85 -8.35
CA ARG A 525 -11.31 -30.90 -7.34
C ARG A 525 -10.58 -30.36 -6.11
N ALA A 526 -10.39 -31.20 -5.09
CA ALA A 526 -9.67 -30.81 -3.88
C ALA A 526 -8.32 -30.18 -4.25
N ILE A 527 -8.07 -28.97 -3.75
CA ILE A 527 -6.95 -28.15 -4.21
C ILE A 527 -5.60 -28.75 -3.81
N ASP A 528 -5.57 -29.49 -2.71
CA ASP A 528 -4.41 -30.20 -2.18
C ASP A 528 -3.98 -31.42 -3.03
N GLU A 529 -4.75 -31.78 -4.07
CA GLU A 529 -4.32 -32.71 -5.12
C GLU A 529 -3.48 -32.03 -6.22
N LEU A 530 -3.54 -30.70 -6.29
CA LEU A 530 -2.93 -29.91 -7.36
C LEU A 530 -1.84 -28.98 -6.84
N VAL A 531 -2.06 -28.36 -5.68
CA VAL A 531 -1.24 -27.28 -5.12
C VAL A 531 -1.03 -27.51 -3.63
N PRO A 532 0.21 -27.39 -3.11
CA PRO A 532 0.47 -27.48 -1.69
C PRO A 532 -0.15 -26.29 -0.96
N LEU A 533 -0.70 -26.51 0.23
CA LEU A 533 -1.37 -25.47 1.01
C LEU A 533 -0.54 -25.00 2.21
N TYR A 534 -0.79 -23.76 2.61
CA TYR A 534 -0.22 -23.08 3.76
C TYR A 534 -1.35 -22.51 4.62
N LYS A 535 -1.19 -22.58 5.94
CA LYS A 535 -2.13 -21.99 6.88
C LYS A 535 -1.48 -20.81 7.59
N THR A 536 -2.11 -19.64 7.52
CA THR A 536 -1.60 -18.46 8.21
C THR A 536 -1.91 -18.51 9.71
N ASN A 537 -1.27 -17.62 10.49
CA ASN A 537 -1.57 -17.44 11.92
C ASN A 537 -3.00 -16.93 12.20
N ARG A 538 -3.76 -16.55 11.16
CA ARG A 538 -5.16 -16.11 11.23
C ARG A 538 -6.13 -17.19 10.76
N ASP A 539 -5.66 -18.45 10.69
CA ASP A 539 -6.41 -19.61 10.20
C ASP A 539 -6.86 -19.53 8.72
N GLU A 540 -6.31 -18.59 7.94
CA GLU A 540 -6.57 -18.49 6.50
C GLU A 540 -5.75 -19.54 5.74
N VAL A 541 -6.39 -20.23 4.79
CA VAL A 541 -5.73 -21.22 3.92
C VAL A 541 -5.31 -20.55 2.61
N THR A 542 -4.02 -20.64 2.30
CA THR A 542 -3.45 -20.18 1.05
C THR A 542 -2.77 -21.31 0.27
N THR A 543 -2.52 -21.10 -1.01
CA THR A 543 -1.52 -21.88 -1.75
C THR A 543 -0.13 -21.69 -1.15
N GLN A 544 0.81 -22.58 -1.44
CA GLN A 544 2.24 -22.36 -1.21
C GLN A 544 2.93 -21.73 -2.42
N TRP A 545 2.24 -21.68 -3.54
CA TRP A 545 2.75 -21.15 -4.80
C TRP A 545 2.12 -19.83 -5.15
N ASP A 546 2.95 -18.89 -5.58
CA ASP A 546 2.52 -17.56 -5.94
C ASP A 546 1.61 -17.54 -7.18
N MET A 547 1.08 -16.36 -7.47
CA MET A 547 0.16 -16.12 -8.57
C MET A 547 0.68 -16.61 -9.93
N LYS A 548 1.98 -16.42 -10.22
CA LYS A 548 2.56 -16.78 -11.53
C LYS A 548 2.66 -18.28 -11.68
N VAL A 549 3.00 -18.97 -10.59
CA VAL A 549 3.08 -20.43 -10.56
C VAL A 549 1.69 -21.04 -10.70
N VAL A 550 0.68 -20.52 -9.99
CA VAL A 550 -0.71 -20.99 -10.11
C VAL A 550 -1.23 -20.81 -11.54
N GLU A 551 -0.97 -19.67 -12.17
CA GLU A 551 -1.33 -19.41 -13.58
C GLU A 551 -0.63 -20.37 -14.54
N ARG A 552 0.68 -20.62 -14.32
CA ARG A 552 1.45 -21.58 -15.12
C ARG A 552 0.87 -23.00 -15.08
N LEU A 553 0.27 -23.40 -13.96
CA LEU A 553 -0.37 -24.71 -13.79
C LEU A 553 -1.77 -24.78 -14.40
N GLY A 554 -2.25 -23.71 -15.06
CA GLY A 554 -3.55 -23.69 -15.73
C GLY A 554 -4.74 -23.67 -14.78
N LEU A 555 -4.53 -23.31 -13.51
CA LEU A 555 -5.59 -23.17 -12.51
C LEU A 555 -6.35 -21.86 -12.70
N LEU A 556 -7.66 -21.90 -12.43
CA LEU A 556 -8.49 -20.70 -12.45
C LEU A 556 -8.13 -19.78 -11.29
N LYS A 557 -7.53 -18.64 -11.63
CA LYS A 557 -7.26 -17.52 -10.72
C LYS A 557 -8.35 -16.46 -10.86
N MET A 558 -8.77 -15.89 -9.75
CA MET A 558 -9.62 -14.70 -9.69
C MET A 558 -9.04 -13.68 -8.73
N ASP A 559 -9.09 -12.41 -9.10
CA ASP A 559 -8.58 -11.31 -8.27
C ASP A 559 -9.76 -10.49 -7.70
N PHE A 560 -10.02 -10.67 -6.40
CA PHE A 560 -11.04 -9.93 -5.65
C PHE A 560 -10.43 -8.73 -4.92
N LEU A 561 -10.37 -7.59 -5.61
CA LEU A 561 -9.74 -6.40 -5.06
C LEU A 561 -10.70 -5.62 -4.18
N GLY A 562 -10.21 -5.14 -3.05
CA GLY A 562 -10.91 -4.13 -2.25
C GLY A 562 -10.56 -2.74 -2.77
N LEU A 563 -11.47 -2.08 -3.47
CA LEU A 563 -11.28 -0.71 -3.93
C LEU A 563 -11.93 0.28 -2.96
N LYS A 564 -11.09 1.15 -2.38
CA LYS A 564 -11.52 2.18 -1.43
C LYS A 564 -12.57 3.11 -2.03
N THR A 565 -12.38 3.54 -3.27
CA THR A 565 -13.29 4.44 -3.97
C THR A 565 -14.70 3.88 -4.09
N VAL A 566 -14.86 2.58 -4.36
CA VAL A 566 -16.16 1.91 -4.39
C VAL A 566 -16.84 1.96 -3.01
N THR A 567 -16.05 1.87 -1.93
CA THR A 567 -16.54 2.01 -0.55
C THR A 567 -16.99 3.43 -0.25
N VAL A 568 -16.23 4.45 -0.67
CA VAL A 568 -16.60 5.87 -0.51
C VAL A 568 -17.90 6.18 -1.24
N VAL A 569 -18.05 5.69 -2.47
CA VAL A 569 -19.27 5.89 -3.26
C VAL A 569 -20.47 5.27 -2.54
N ASP A 570 -20.37 4.02 -2.10
CA ASP A 570 -21.43 3.33 -1.36
C ASP A 570 -21.78 4.02 -0.03
N ASP A 571 -20.78 4.44 0.75
CA ASP A 571 -21.00 5.20 1.98
C ASP A 571 -21.72 6.53 1.71
N THR A 572 -21.34 7.23 0.64
CA THR A 572 -22.00 8.46 0.21
C THR A 572 -23.48 8.21 -0.11
N LEU A 573 -23.77 7.17 -0.91
CA LEU A 573 -25.15 6.82 -1.27
C LEU A 573 -25.99 6.43 -0.05
N LYS A 574 -25.41 5.69 0.91
CA LYS A 574 -26.07 5.34 2.18
C LYS A 574 -26.35 6.55 3.06
N ILE A 575 -25.43 7.52 3.11
CA ILE A 575 -25.67 8.79 3.81
C ILE A 575 -26.85 9.54 3.17
N LEU A 576 -26.86 9.63 1.83
CA LEU A 576 -27.94 10.29 1.10
C LEU A 576 -29.30 9.59 1.27
N GLU A 577 -29.32 8.26 1.26
CA GLU A 577 -30.53 7.47 1.52
C GLU A 577 -31.10 7.73 2.92
N ARG A 578 -30.24 7.78 3.96
CA ARG A 578 -30.63 8.14 5.34
C ARG A 578 -31.18 9.57 5.45
N GLN A 579 -30.73 10.47 4.58
CA GLN A 579 -31.26 11.84 4.48
C GLN A 579 -32.56 11.93 3.65
N GLY A 580 -33.10 10.81 3.17
CA GLY A 580 -34.30 10.76 2.33
C GLY A 580 -34.07 11.23 0.90
N ARG A 581 -32.83 11.19 0.40
CA ARG A 581 -32.41 11.62 -0.95
C ARG A 581 -31.73 10.48 -1.71
N PRO A 582 -32.41 9.35 -1.99
CA PRO A 582 -31.79 8.25 -2.73
C PRO A 582 -31.36 8.71 -4.13
N LEU A 583 -30.16 8.31 -4.55
CA LEU A 583 -29.57 8.67 -5.84
C LEU A 583 -29.23 7.40 -6.64
N ASP A 584 -29.76 7.30 -7.86
CA ASP A 584 -29.30 6.31 -8.83
C ASP A 584 -28.08 6.85 -9.58
N LEU A 585 -26.89 6.39 -9.17
CA LEU A 585 -25.62 6.86 -9.70
C LEU A 585 -25.45 6.54 -11.19
N ASP A 586 -26.06 5.47 -11.69
CA ASP A 586 -25.93 5.07 -13.10
C ASP A 586 -26.68 6.02 -14.04
N SER A 587 -27.74 6.67 -13.56
CA SER A 587 -28.51 7.66 -14.33
C SER A 587 -27.82 9.03 -14.46
N VAL A 588 -26.73 9.25 -13.73
CA VAL A 588 -26.02 10.53 -13.74
C VAL A 588 -25.41 10.80 -15.13
N PRO A 589 -25.69 11.98 -15.74
CA PRO A 589 -25.16 12.37 -17.03
C PRO A 589 -23.63 12.51 -16.99
N LEU A 590 -22.95 12.30 -18.13
CA LEU A 590 -21.49 12.36 -18.24
C LEU A 590 -20.98 13.67 -18.88
N ASP A 591 -21.86 14.66 -19.01
CA ASP A 591 -21.62 15.96 -19.62
C ASP A 591 -21.88 17.14 -18.66
N ASP A 592 -21.98 16.89 -17.34
CA ASP A 592 -22.21 17.91 -16.31
C ASP A 592 -21.09 18.98 -16.28
N PRO A 593 -21.42 20.27 -16.52
CA PRO A 593 -20.43 21.34 -16.55
C PRO A 593 -19.70 21.57 -15.23
N GLY A 594 -20.39 21.43 -14.09
CA GLY A 594 -19.80 21.66 -12.76
C GLY A 594 -18.75 20.60 -12.42
N VAL A 595 -18.93 19.37 -12.91
CA VAL A 595 -17.90 18.31 -12.81
C VAL A 595 -16.66 18.68 -13.60
N PHE A 596 -16.79 19.16 -14.84
CA PHE A 596 -15.64 19.56 -15.64
C PHE A 596 -14.94 20.82 -15.13
N GLU A 597 -15.68 21.74 -14.52
CA GLU A 597 -15.12 22.90 -13.82
C GLU A 597 -14.24 22.45 -12.65
N LEU A 598 -14.70 21.48 -11.83
CA LEU A 598 -13.90 20.91 -10.75
C LEU A 598 -12.56 20.34 -11.25
N PHE A 599 -12.57 19.59 -12.36
CA PHE A 599 -11.34 19.08 -12.98
C PHE A 599 -10.48 20.21 -13.56
N SER A 600 -11.10 21.16 -14.25
CA SER A 600 -10.43 22.30 -14.88
C SER A 600 -9.76 23.24 -13.87
N ASP A 601 -10.29 23.34 -12.66
CA ASP A 601 -9.69 24.10 -11.56
C ASP A 601 -8.62 23.29 -10.81
N GLY A 602 -8.48 21.99 -11.08
CA GLY A 602 -7.58 21.11 -10.34
C GLY A 602 -8.03 20.82 -8.90
N ARG A 603 -9.32 21.02 -8.58
CA ARG A 603 -9.94 20.75 -7.26
C ARG A 603 -10.25 19.25 -7.05
N THR A 604 -9.32 18.40 -7.46
CA THR A 604 -9.49 16.94 -7.55
C THR A 604 -9.02 16.17 -6.31
N ASN A 605 -8.87 16.82 -5.16
CA ASN A 605 -8.63 16.12 -3.89
C ASN A 605 -9.78 15.13 -3.61
N GLY A 606 -9.45 13.87 -3.35
CA GLY A 606 -10.43 12.79 -3.14
C GLY A 606 -11.05 12.22 -4.41
N ILE A 607 -10.59 12.67 -5.60
CA ILE A 607 -11.05 12.13 -6.88
C ILE A 607 -10.05 11.09 -7.37
N PHE A 608 -10.51 9.84 -7.43
CA PHE A 608 -9.71 8.67 -7.78
C PHE A 608 -8.88 8.89 -9.06
N GLN A 609 -7.59 8.50 -9.04
CA GLN A 609 -6.58 8.68 -10.11
C GLN A 609 -6.16 10.14 -10.42
N PHE A 610 -6.88 11.16 -9.95
CA PHE A 610 -6.63 12.56 -10.34
C PHE A 610 -6.05 13.46 -9.23
N GLU A 611 -5.58 12.90 -8.11
CA GLU A 611 -5.18 13.68 -6.93
C GLU A 611 -3.77 14.28 -6.96
N SER A 612 -2.86 13.73 -7.78
CA SER A 612 -1.44 14.13 -7.74
C SER A 612 -1.24 15.58 -8.16
N SER A 613 -0.28 16.28 -7.56
CA SER A 613 -0.06 17.72 -7.81
C SER A 613 0.24 18.03 -9.28
N GLY A 614 1.04 17.19 -9.95
CA GLY A 614 1.31 17.39 -11.37
C GLY A 614 0.12 17.01 -12.27
N MET A 615 -0.75 16.08 -11.87
CA MET A 615 -2.01 15.81 -12.57
C MET A 615 -2.93 17.03 -12.48
N LYS A 616 -3.06 17.64 -11.30
CA LYS A 616 -3.83 18.88 -11.10
C LYS A 616 -3.34 20.03 -11.95
N ASP A 617 -2.02 20.20 -12.06
CA ASP A 617 -1.40 21.21 -12.91
C ASP A 617 -1.69 20.95 -14.40
N MET A 618 -1.59 19.69 -14.83
CA MET A 618 -1.95 19.29 -16.19
C MET A 618 -3.43 19.55 -16.49
N LEU A 619 -4.35 19.17 -15.60
CA LEU A 619 -5.79 19.38 -15.79
C LEU A 619 -6.12 20.88 -15.94
N ARG A 620 -5.51 21.75 -15.12
CA ARG A 620 -5.65 23.21 -15.23
C ARG A 620 -5.16 23.75 -16.58
N ARG A 621 -4.07 23.21 -17.11
CA ARG A 621 -3.58 23.58 -18.45
C ARG A 621 -4.45 23.03 -19.57
N ALA A 622 -5.03 21.84 -19.34
CA ALA A 622 -5.77 21.08 -20.34
C ALA A 622 -7.25 21.48 -20.46
N GLN A 623 -7.84 22.05 -19.41
CA GLN A 623 -9.25 22.47 -19.35
C GLN A 623 -10.23 21.40 -19.88
N PRO A 624 -10.27 20.19 -19.29
CA PRO A 624 -11.14 19.07 -19.73
C PRO A 624 -12.60 19.51 -19.88
N SER A 625 -13.23 19.19 -21.01
CA SER A 625 -14.60 19.63 -21.32
C SER A 625 -15.56 18.50 -21.72
N LYS A 626 -15.06 17.27 -21.82
CA LYS A 626 -15.83 16.06 -22.15
C LYS A 626 -15.24 14.84 -21.45
N PHE A 627 -16.02 13.78 -21.30
CA PHE A 627 -15.61 12.57 -20.59
C PHE A 627 -14.39 11.88 -21.22
N GLU A 628 -14.29 11.89 -22.55
CA GLU A 628 -13.17 11.29 -23.30
C GLU A 628 -11.83 11.97 -23.00
N ASP A 629 -11.85 13.26 -22.62
CA ASP A 629 -10.63 13.97 -22.20
C ASP A 629 -10.10 13.38 -20.90
N LEU A 630 -10.97 13.08 -19.93
CA LEU A 630 -10.58 12.45 -18.67
C LEU A 630 -9.97 11.07 -18.91
N CYS A 631 -10.57 10.29 -19.83
CA CYS A 631 -10.05 9.00 -20.26
C CYS A 631 -8.64 9.12 -20.86
N ALA A 632 -8.39 10.15 -21.67
CA ALA A 632 -7.09 10.39 -22.30
C ALA A 632 -6.05 10.86 -21.29
N PHE A 633 -6.40 11.78 -20.38
CA PHE A 633 -5.49 12.28 -19.36
C PHE A 633 -5.09 11.21 -18.34
N ASN A 634 -6.01 10.33 -17.96
CA ASN A 634 -5.71 9.16 -17.13
C ASN A 634 -4.71 8.20 -17.82
N ALA A 635 -4.79 8.08 -19.15
CA ALA A 635 -3.87 7.27 -19.94
C ALA A 635 -2.49 7.93 -20.10
N LEU A 636 -2.47 9.23 -20.44
CA LEU A 636 -1.27 9.96 -20.85
C LEU A 636 -0.42 10.49 -19.68
N TYR A 637 -0.97 10.68 -18.48
CA TYR A 637 -0.22 11.22 -17.34
C TYR A 637 0.74 10.18 -16.72
N ARG A 638 1.82 9.88 -17.44
CA ARG A 638 2.83 8.87 -17.07
C ARG A 638 4.24 9.31 -17.47
N PRO A 639 5.31 8.89 -16.76
CA PRO A 639 6.67 9.31 -17.07
C PRO A 639 7.08 9.10 -18.54
N GLY A 640 6.64 8.00 -19.17
CA GLY A 640 6.91 7.72 -20.58
C GLY A 640 6.31 8.76 -21.52
N ALA A 641 5.00 8.98 -21.47
CA ALA A 641 4.31 9.94 -22.33
C ALA A 641 4.69 11.41 -22.03
N LEU A 642 4.95 11.75 -20.77
CA LEU A 642 5.46 13.07 -20.37
C LEU A 642 6.85 13.35 -20.97
N SER A 643 7.74 12.35 -20.98
CA SER A 643 9.11 12.53 -21.48
C SER A 643 9.21 12.79 -22.99
N VAL A 644 8.20 12.34 -23.76
CA VAL A 644 8.15 12.49 -25.23
C VAL A 644 7.34 13.74 -25.65
N GLY A 645 6.82 14.52 -24.69
CA GLY A 645 6.05 15.74 -24.97
C GLY A 645 4.65 15.49 -25.55
N MET A 646 4.16 14.25 -25.53
CA MET A 646 2.85 13.88 -26.10
C MET A 646 1.68 14.55 -25.37
N VAL A 647 1.81 14.73 -24.04
CA VAL A 647 0.82 15.43 -23.22
C VAL A 647 0.67 16.89 -23.66
N ASP A 648 1.81 17.57 -23.89
CA ASP A 648 1.81 18.97 -24.32
C ASP A 648 1.22 19.11 -25.73
N GLU A 649 1.58 18.21 -26.65
CA GLU A 649 0.99 18.18 -27.99
C GLU A 649 -0.52 17.94 -27.97
N PHE A 650 -1.00 17.03 -27.11
CA PHE A 650 -2.44 16.79 -26.92
C PHE A 650 -3.15 18.07 -26.43
N ILE A 651 -2.59 18.74 -25.41
CA ILE A 651 -3.14 19.97 -24.83
C ILE A 651 -3.17 21.11 -25.87
N GLU A 652 -2.09 21.30 -26.63
CA GLU A 652 -2.00 22.36 -27.64
C GLU A 652 -2.99 22.16 -28.78
N ARG A 653 -3.16 20.91 -29.25
CA ARG A 653 -4.13 20.58 -30.30
C ARG A 653 -5.56 20.75 -29.81
N LYS A 654 -5.83 20.28 -28.58
CA LYS A 654 -7.15 20.44 -27.95
C LYS A 654 -7.54 21.91 -27.77
N THR A 655 -6.62 22.72 -27.21
CA THR A 655 -6.85 24.15 -26.94
C THR A 655 -6.82 25.02 -28.21
N GLY A 656 -6.62 24.42 -29.38
CA GLY A 656 -6.56 25.13 -30.67
C GLY A 656 -5.29 25.94 -30.89
N ARG A 657 -4.28 25.83 -30.01
CA ARG A 657 -2.96 26.47 -30.17
C ARG A 657 -2.15 25.84 -31.30
N ARG A 658 -2.44 24.57 -31.63
CA ARG A 658 -1.86 23.84 -32.75
C ARG A 658 -2.96 23.17 -33.58
N LYS A 659 -2.81 23.15 -34.91
CA LYS A 659 -3.78 22.49 -35.79
C LYS A 659 -3.72 20.97 -35.63
N VAL A 660 -4.90 20.33 -35.55
CA VAL A 660 -5.02 18.87 -35.63
C VAL A 660 -4.66 18.42 -37.04
N HIS A 661 -3.75 17.46 -37.14
CA HIS A 661 -3.27 16.91 -38.41
C HIS A 661 -3.33 15.38 -38.35
N TYR A 662 -3.91 14.78 -39.39
CA TYR A 662 -3.95 13.33 -39.59
C TYR A 662 -3.06 12.98 -40.78
N LEU A 663 -2.16 12.00 -40.61
CA LEU A 663 -1.22 11.58 -41.67
C LEU A 663 -1.95 10.97 -42.88
N LEU A 664 -3.05 10.26 -42.59
CA LEU A 664 -3.89 9.56 -43.55
C LEU A 664 -5.38 9.82 -43.24
N PRO A 665 -6.24 10.04 -44.25
CA PRO A 665 -7.69 10.19 -44.03
C PRO A 665 -8.32 9.03 -43.26
N GLU A 666 -7.83 7.81 -43.47
CA GLU A 666 -8.28 6.57 -42.82
C GLU A 666 -8.04 6.59 -41.30
N THR A 667 -7.08 7.40 -40.82
CA THR A 667 -6.77 7.52 -39.38
C THR A 667 -7.66 8.53 -38.66
N GLU A 668 -8.39 9.39 -39.38
CA GLU A 668 -9.25 10.41 -38.80
C GLU A 668 -10.37 9.82 -37.92
N PRO A 669 -11.18 8.84 -38.36
CA PRO A 669 -12.23 8.26 -37.53
C PRO A 669 -11.73 7.66 -36.21
N ILE A 670 -10.49 7.15 -36.20
CA ILE A 670 -9.86 6.48 -35.06
C ILE A 670 -9.27 7.51 -34.08
N LEU A 671 -8.60 8.55 -34.60
CA LEU A 671 -7.84 9.50 -33.79
C LEU A 671 -8.58 10.81 -33.51
N ARG A 672 -9.81 10.99 -34.04
CA ARG A 672 -10.62 12.18 -33.82
C ARG A 672 -10.91 12.43 -32.34
N GLU A 673 -11.15 11.38 -31.56
CA GLU A 673 -11.40 11.50 -30.12
C GLU A 673 -10.20 12.05 -29.34
N THR A 674 -8.98 11.80 -29.84
CA THR A 674 -7.70 12.17 -29.23
C THR A 674 -6.95 13.23 -30.02
N TYR A 675 -7.66 14.03 -30.82
CA TYR A 675 -7.10 15.18 -31.55
C TYR A 675 -5.89 14.82 -32.45
N GLY A 676 -5.93 13.64 -33.07
CA GLY A 676 -4.87 13.15 -33.97
C GLY A 676 -3.62 12.62 -33.25
N VAL A 677 -3.65 12.46 -31.92
CA VAL A 677 -2.56 11.86 -31.13
C VAL A 677 -2.92 10.41 -30.81
N ILE A 678 -1.98 9.48 -30.98
CA ILE A 678 -2.20 8.08 -30.60
C ILE A 678 -2.04 7.97 -29.07
N ALA A 679 -3.13 7.69 -28.36
CA ALA A 679 -3.14 7.54 -26.90
C ALA A 679 -3.39 6.10 -26.44
N TYR A 680 -4.11 5.30 -27.25
CA TYR A 680 -4.56 3.97 -26.85
C TYR A 680 -4.01 2.83 -27.72
N GLN A 681 -3.85 1.66 -27.10
CA GLN A 681 -3.50 0.40 -27.76
C GLN A 681 -4.57 0.01 -28.79
N GLU A 682 -5.84 0.20 -28.45
CA GLU A 682 -6.97 -0.06 -29.32
C GLU A 682 -6.92 0.78 -30.61
N GLN A 683 -6.44 2.04 -30.53
CA GLN A 683 -6.25 2.88 -31.70
C GLN A 683 -5.17 2.33 -32.63
N VAL A 684 -4.05 1.83 -32.09
CA VAL A 684 -3.01 1.17 -32.89
C VAL A 684 -3.55 -0.08 -33.58
N MET A 685 -4.37 -0.87 -32.88
CA MET A 685 -4.99 -2.06 -33.46
C MET A 685 -5.91 -1.68 -34.62
N GLN A 686 -6.80 -0.69 -34.43
CA GLN A 686 -7.68 -0.20 -35.48
C GLN A 686 -6.90 0.38 -36.67
N ILE A 687 -5.81 1.11 -36.43
CA ILE A 687 -4.95 1.64 -37.51
C ILE A 687 -4.33 0.49 -38.31
N ALA A 688 -3.85 -0.58 -37.65
CA ALA A 688 -3.30 -1.74 -38.36
C ALA A 688 -4.33 -2.45 -39.22
N VAL A 689 -5.57 -2.57 -38.74
CA VAL A 689 -6.68 -3.16 -39.50
C VAL A 689 -7.07 -2.28 -40.68
N GLU A 690 -7.28 -0.98 -40.46
CA GLU A 690 -7.78 -0.07 -41.50
C GLU A 690 -6.72 0.26 -42.55
N VAL A 691 -5.47 0.52 -42.14
CA VAL A 691 -4.40 0.93 -43.05
C VAL A 691 -3.72 -0.27 -43.69
N ALA A 692 -3.38 -1.31 -42.92
CA ALA A 692 -2.59 -2.44 -43.43
C ALA A 692 -3.42 -3.71 -43.71
N GLY A 693 -4.69 -3.74 -43.31
CA GLY A 693 -5.56 -4.90 -43.55
C GLY A 693 -5.25 -6.11 -42.69
N PHE A 694 -4.67 -5.89 -41.51
CA PHE A 694 -4.48 -6.95 -40.52
C PHE A 694 -5.84 -7.50 -40.08
N THR A 695 -5.88 -8.77 -39.69
CA THR A 695 -6.98 -9.25 -38.85
C THR A 695 -6.88 -8.59 -37.47
N MET A 696 -7.99 -8.57 -36.72
CA MET A 696 -7.95 -8.03 -35.37
C MET A 696 -7.08 -8.89 -34.42
N GLY A 697 -6.92 -10.18 -34.73
CA GLY A 697 -5.99 -11.08 -34.05
C GLY A 697 -4.52 -10.73 -34.32
N GLU A 698 -4.15 -10.47 -35.57
CA GLU A 698 -2.81 -9.99 -35.95
C GLU A 698 -2.49 -8.62 -35.33
N ALA A 699 -3.47 -7.72 -35.27
CA ALA A 699 -3.34 -6.42 -34.62
C ALA A 699 -3.06 -6.54 -33.11
N ASP A 700 -3.65 -7.52 -32.41
CA ASP A 700 -3.34 -7.82 -31.01
C ASP A 700 -1.90 -8.37 -30.84
N VAL A 701 -1.42 -9.18 -31.79
CA VAL A 701 -0.02 -9.67 -31.81
C VAL A 701 0.96 -8.50 -31.94
N LEU A 702 0.69 -7.57 -32.86
CA LEU A 702 1.45 -6.34 -33.02
C LEU A 702 1.55 -5.55 -31.71
N ARG A 703 0.41 -5.30 -31.05
CA ARG A 703 0.34 -4.62 -29.75
C ARG A 703 1.18 -5.34 -28.67
N LYS A 704 1.13 -6.67 -28.59
CA LYS A 704 1.93 -7.44 -27.62
C LYS A 704 3.43 -7.36 -27.92
N ALA A 705 3.82 -7.37 -29.19
CA ALA A 705 5.22 -7.20 -29.61
C ALA A 705 5.77 -5.85 -29.18
N MET A 706 4.96 -4.78 -29.34
CA MET A 706 5.25 -3.44 -28.84
C MET A 706 5.47 -3.43 -27.33
N GLY A 707 4.53 -3.99 -26.56
CA GLY A 707 4.64 -4.02 -25.10
C GLY A 707 5.87 -4.78 -24.58
N LYS A 708 6.30 -5.84 -25.28
CA LYS A 708 7.48 -6.65 -24.91
C LYS A 708 8.81 -6.16 -25.50
N LYS A 709 8.80 -5.09 -26.31
CA LYS A 709 9.98 -4.52 -26.99
C LYS A 709 10.84 -5.57 -27.74
N LYS A 710 10.20 -6.55 -28.38
CA LYS A 710 10.90 -7.58 -29.15
C LYS A 710 11.28 -7.04 -30.53
N ALA A 711 12.54 -6.61 -30.68
CA ALA A 711 13.03 -5.99 -31.91
C ALA A 711 12.80 -6.86 -33.17
N GLU A 712 13.03 -8.17 -33.07
CA GLU A 712 12.84 -9.11 -34.18
C GLU A 712 11.38 -9.18 -34.65
N VAL A 713 10.44 -9.30 -33.71
CA VAL A 713 9.00 -9.36 -34.03
C VAL A 713 8.51 -8.01 -34.56
N MET A 714 9.01 -6.90 -34.02
CA MET A 714 8.67 -5.56 -34.52
C MET A 714 9.11 -5.36 -35.97
N ALA A 715 10.29 -5.86 -36.36
CA ALA A 715 10.78 -5.80 -37.73
C ALA A 715 9.91 -6.64 -38.69
N GLU A 716 9.52 -7.86 -38.30
CA GLU A 716 8.62 -8.70 -39.10
C GLU A 716 7.25 -8.02 -39.30
N GLN A 717 6.69 -7.46 -38.22
CA GLN A 717 5.40 -6.79 -38.28
C GLN A 717 5.45 -5.49 -39.10
N LYS A 718 6.58 -4.77 -39.09
CA LYS A 718 6.79 -3.58 -39.91
C LYS A 718 6.65 -3.90 -41.39
N GLU A 719 7.33 -4.94 -41.87
CA GLU A 719 7.25 -5.32 -43.29
C GLU A 719 5.84 -5.76 -43.67
N LYS A 720 5.17 -6.56 -42.84
CA LYS A 720 3.76 -6.92 -43.05
C LYS A 720 2.84 -5.69 -43.12
N PHE A 721 3.06 -4.71 -42.23
CA PHE A 721 2.28 -3.47 -42.21
C PHE A 721 2.47 -2.66 -43.50
N LEU A 722 3.72 -2.50 -43.97
CA LEU A 722 4.02 -1.76 -45.19
C LEU A 722 3.45 -2.43 -46.44
N ASP A 723 3.61 -3.74 -46.55
CA ASP A 723 3.08 -4.51 -47.69
C ASP A 723 1.55 -4.53 -47.71
N GLY A 724 0.93 -4.64 -46.52
CA GLY A 724 -0.52 -4.55 -46.35
C GLY A 724 -1.07 -3.17 -46.74
N ALA A 725 -0.38 -2.11 -46.32
CA ALA A 725 -0.75 -0.73 -46.65
C ALA A 725 -0.66 -0.45 -48.15
N GLU A 726 0.38 -0.97 -48.81
CA GLU A 726 0.54 -0.86 -50.26
C GLU A 726 -0.58 -1.57 -51.02
N LYS A 727 -1.00 -2.77 -50.56
CA LYS A 727 -2.16 -3.50 -51.12
C LYS A 727 -3.49 -2.75 -50.95
N ARG A 728 -3.62 -1.91 -49.91
CA ARG A 728 -4.78 -1.03 -49.68
C ARG A 728 -4.69 0.33 -50.36
N GLY A 729 -3.64 0.57 -51.16
CA GLY A 729 -3.48 1.80 -51.94
C GLY A 729 -2.80 2.95 -51.20
N VAL A 730 -2.21 2.71 -50.02
CA VAL A 730 -1.43 3.70 -49.27
C VAL A 730 0.02 3.68 -49.75
N ALA A 731 0.55 4.83 -50.14
CA ALA A 731 1.94 4.93 -50.58
C ALA A 731 2.92 4.48 -49.48
N ARG A 732 3.85 3.58 -49.82
CA ARG A 732 4.83 2.99 -48.87
C ARG A 732 5.56 4.02 -48.02
N LYS A 733 5.89 5.19 -48.58
CA LYS A 733 6.48 6.32 -47.85
C LYS A 733 5.59 6.83 -46.71
N LYS A 734 4.29 7.05 -46.98
CA LYS A 734 3.34 7.49 -45.94
C LYS A 734 3.08 6.40 -44.91
N ALA A 735 3.03 5.14 -45.33
CA ALA A 735 2.91 4.01 -44.41
C ALA A 735 4.12 3.90 -43.48
N GLN A 736 5.33 4.19 -43.99
CA GLN A 736 6.54 4.26 -43.20
C GLN A 736 6.53 5.43 -42.21
N GLU A 737 6.13 6.63 -42.63
CA GLU A 737 5.97 7.78 -41.73
C GLU A 737 4.96 7.48 -40.60
N LEU A 738 3.87 6.77 -40.91
CA LEU A 738 2.91 6.34 -39.90
C LEU A 738 3.50 5.29 -38.94
N TRP A 739 4.28 4.34 -39.44
CA TRP A 739 4.97 3.36 -38.59
C TRP A 739 5.97 4.03 -37.64
N GLU A 740 6.73 5.01 -38.12
CA GLU A 740 7.67 5.81 -37.31
C GLU A 740 6.95 6.62 -36.21
N TYR A 741 5.66 6.93 -36.40
CA TYR A 741 4.82 7.51 -35.36
C TYR A 741 4.29 6.48 -34.35
N ILE A 742 4.04 5.23 -34.79
CA ILE A 742 3.55 4.12 -33.95
C ILE A 742 4.67 3.48 -33.12
N GLU A 743 5.89 3.34 -33.66
CA GLU A 743 6.98 2.62 -33.00
C GLU A 743 7.36 3.18 -31.61
N PRO A 744 7.48 4.52 -31.41
CA PRO A 744 7.70 5.09 -30.08
C PRO A 744 6.54 4.85 -29.11
N PHE A 745 5.30 4.70 -29.61
CA PHE A 745 4.11 4.45 -28.80
C PHE A 745 4.18 3.14 -28.03
N ALA A 746 4.97 2.17 -28.50
CA ALA A 746 5.24 0.93 -27.79
C ALA A 746 5.76 1.14 -26.36
N GLY A 747 6.42 2.27 -26.09
CA GLY A 747 6.95 2.60 -24.78
C GLY A 747 5.93 3.16 -23.77
N TYR A 748 4.77 3.65 -24.22
CA TYR A 748 3.82 4.38 -23.37
C TYR A 748 2.33 4.08 -23.65
N GLY A 749 2.01 3.23 -24.61
CA GLY A 749 0.63 2.97 -25.02
C GLY A 749 -0.24 2.33 -23.94
N PHE A 750 -1.47 2.84 -23.80
CA PHE A 750 -2.38 2.47 -22.71
C PHE A 750 -3.63 1.73 -23.17
N ASN A 751 -4.24 0.95 -22.28
CA ASN A 751 -5.50 0.24 -22.55
C ASN A 751 -6.69 1.19 -22.41
N LYS A 752 -7.41 1.46 -23.49
CA LYS A 752 -8.61 2.30 -23.47
C LYS A 752 -9.68 1.74 -22.53
N SER A 753 -9.93 0.43 -22.60
CA SER A 753 -10.97 -0.25 -21.80
C SER A 753 -10.80 -0.01 -20.29
N HIS A 754 -9.58 -0.19 -19.76
CA HIS A 754 -9.23 0.12 -18.37
C HIS A 754 -9.29 1.63 -18.07
N SER A 755 -8.82 2.47 -18.99
CA SER A 755 -8.85 3.93 -18.81
C SER A 755 -10.27 4.46 -18.65
N VAL A 756 -11.19 4.00 -19.51
CA VAL A 756 -12.60 4.38 -19.51
C VAL A 756 -13.28 3.93 -18.23
N ALA A 757 -13.08 2.69 -17.80
CA ALA A 757 -13.73 2.18 -16.58
C ALA A 757 -13.29 2.96 -15.32
N TYR A 758 -12.01 3.31 -15.20
CA TYR A 758 -11.52 4.07 -14.06
C TYR A 758 -11.86 5.57 -14.15
N ALA A 759 -11.85 6.15 -15.36
CA ALA A 759 -12.32 7.51 -15.58
C ALA A 759 -13.83 7.63 -15.27
N TYR A 760 -14.63 6.60 -15.54
CA TYR A 760 -16.04 6.54 -15.18
C TYR A 760 -16.22 6.63 -13.66
N LEU A 761 -15.48 5.82 -12.90
CA LEU A 761 -15.52 5.88 -11.44
C LEU A 761 -15.05 7.25 -10.91
N ALA A 762 -13.97 7.81 -11.48
CA ALA A 762 -13.49 9.14 -11.13
C ALA A 762 -14.55 10.23 -11.41
N TYR A 763 -15.22 10.17 -12.57
CA TYR A 763 -16.28 11.11 -12.91
C TYR A 763 -17.45 11.02 -11.93
N LYS A 764 -17.90 9.80 -11.58
CA LYS A 764 -18.97 9.62 -10.59
C LYS A 764 -18.58 10.15 -9.21
N THR A 765 -17.33 9.97 -8.78
CA THR A 765 -16.85 10.56 -7.52
C THR A 765 -16.82 12.09 -7.58
N ALA A 766 -16.43 12.67 -8.72
CA ALA A 766 -16.44 14.12 -8.90
C ALA A 766 -17.87 14.67 -8.92
N TYR A 767 -18.81 13.97 -9.55
CA TYR A 767 -20.23 14.32 -9.50
C TYR A 767 -20.77 14.35 -8.06
N LEU A 768 -20.47 13.33 -7.25
CA LEU A 768 -20.85 13.29 -5.84
C LEU A 768 -20.20 14.45 -5.06
N LYS A 769 -18.94 14.77 -5.34
CA LYS A 769 -18.25 15.91 -4.70
C LYS A 769 -18.87 17.26 -5.06
N VAL A 770 -19.32 17.45 -6.31
CA VAL A 770 -19.93 18.71 -6.77
C VAL A 770 -21.34 18.88 -6.21
N HIS A 771 -22.18 17.85 -6.33
CA HIS A 771 -23.62 17.96 -6.02
C HIS A 771 -23.98 17.56 -4.58
N TYR A 772 -23.16 16.72 -3.94
CA TYR A 772 -23.37 16.23 -2.57
C TYR A 772 -22.09 16.34 -1.72
N PRO A 773 -21.46 17.52 -1.65
CA PRO A 773 -20.12 17.70 -1.07
C PRO A 773 -20.02 17.24 0.38
N VAL A 774 -21.00 17.54 1.23
CA VAL A 774 -20.97 17.21 2.67
C VAL A 774 -20.99 15.70 2.88
N ALA A 775 -21.88 14.98 2.19
CA ALA A 775 -21.98 13.52 2.28
C ALA A 775 -20.74 12.83 1.70
N PHE A 776 -20.25 13.30 0.55
CA PHE A 776 -19.05 12.78 -0.08
C PHE A 776 -17.80 12.96 0.79
N MET A 777 -17.62 14.17 1.35
CA MET A 777 -16.47 14.46 2.21
C MET A 777 -16.51 13.68 3.54
N ALA A 778 -17.70 13.47 4.13
CA ALA A 778 -17.85 12.61 5.30
C ALA A 778 -17.47 11.14 5.01
N ALA A 779 -17.87 10.62 3.84
CA ALA A 779 -17.47 9.29 3.39
C ALA A 779 -15.97 9.20 3.11
N MET A 780 -15.37 10.23 2.48
CA MET A 780 -13.93 10.31 2.24
C MET A 780 -13.13 10.30 3.55
N LEU A 781 -13.50 11.15 4.51
CA LEU A 781 -12.87 11.20 5.84
C LEU A 781 -12.97 9.85 6.56
N THR A 782 -14.14 9.21 6.51
CA THR A 782 -14.34 7.86 7.08
C THR A 782 -13.46 6.82 6.42
N SER A 783 -13.25 6.90 5.11
CA SER A 783 -12.39 5.96 4.40
C SER A 783 -10.92 6.09 4.78
N GLU A 784 -10.48 7.27 5.23
CA GLU A 784 -9.11 7.62 5.64
C GLU A 784 -8.91 7.64 7.15
N ILE A 785 -9.85 7.09 7.92
CA ILE A 785 -9.88 7.21 9.39
C ILE A 785 -8.62 6.67 10.08
N SER A 786 -7.89 5.75 9.43
CA SER A 786 -6.62 5.19 9.91
C SER A 786 -5.39 6.06 9.65
N SER A 787 -5.50 7.13 8.85
CA SER A 787 -4.39 7.99 8.42
C SER A 787 -4.62 9.43 8.85
N THR A 788 -3.92 9.86 9.90
CA THR A 788 -4.01 11.25 10.40
C THR A 788 -3.63 12.26 9.33
N ASP A 789 -2.60 11.99 8.53
CA ASP A 789 -2.15 12.92 7.46
C ASP A 789 -3.23 13.14 6.39
N GLU A 790 -3.95 12.07 5.99
CA GLU A 790 -5.04 12.18 5.02
C GLU A 790 -6.28 12.85 5.63
N ILE A 791 -6.61 12.58 6.91
CA ILE A 791 -7.67 13.31 7.62
C ILE A 791 -7.38 14.81 7.60
N VAL A 792 -6.16 15.24 7.93
CA VAL A 792 -5.77 16.65 7.92
C VAL A 792 -5.96 17.26 6.53
N LYS A 793 -5.50 16.57 5.48
CA LYS A 793 -5.66 17.00 4.08
C LYS A 793 -7.14 17.21 3.73
N TYR A 794 -8.01 16.26 4.08
CA TYR A 794 -9.44 16.35 3.73
C TYR A 794 -10.24 17.29 4.63
N VAL A 795 -9.84 17.49 5.89
CA VAL A 795 -10.41 18.54 6.75
C VAL A 795 -10.07 19.92 6.19
N GLN A 796 -8.84 20.13 5.71
CA GLN A 796 -8.47 21.38 5.06
C GLN A 796 -9.27 21.61 3.78
N GLU A 797 -9.47 20.56 2.96
CA GLU A 797 -10.35 20.63 1.80
C GLU A 797 -11.79 20.99 2.20
N CYS A 798 -12.33 20.42 3.28
CA CYS A 798 -13.65 20.78 3.79
C CYS A 798 -13.73 22.27 4.13
N ARG A 799 -12.71 22.81 4.81
CA ARG A 799 -12.64 24.25 5.14
C ARG A 799 -12.59 25.11 3.87
N GLU A 800 -11.80 24.73 2.87
CA GLU A 800 -11.73 25.44 1.58
C GLU A 800 -13.06 25.37 0.80
N MET A 801 -13.83 24.29 0.98
CA MET A 801 -15.18 24.13 0.43
C MET A 801 -16.28 24.82 1.26
N GLY A 802 -15.95 25.43 2.40
CA GLY A 802 -16.91 26.05 3.32
C GLY A 802 -17.71 25.06 4.18
N ILE A 803 -17.26 23.81 4.29
CA ILE A 803 -17.89 22.76 5.10
C ILE A 803 -17.27 22.75 6.51
N GLU A 804 -18.09 23.02 7.52
CA GLU A 804 -17.65 23.00 8.91
C GLU A 804 -17.51 21.54 9.42
N VAL A 805 -16.35 21.23 10.01
CA VAL A 805 -16.09 19.95 10.67
C VAL A 805 -16.14 20.16 12.19
N LEU A 806 -17.20 19.65 12.80
CA LEU A 806 -17.45 19.73 14.24
C LEU A 806 -16.57 18.74 15.02
N PRO A 807 -16.14 19.07 16.25
CA PRO A 807 -15.37 18.16 17.09
C PRO A 807 -16.13 16.86 17.41
N PRO A 808 -15.43 15.79 17.81
CA PRO A 808 -16.09 14.58 18.25
C PRO A 808 -16.98 14.87 19.46
N ASP A 809 -18.00 14.04 19.67
CA ASP A 809 -18.92 14.11 20.80
C ASP A 809 -19.33 12.68 21.20
N VAL A 810 -19.20 12.31 22.47
CA VAL A 810 -19.49 10.93 22.94
C VAL A 810 -20.96 10.52 22.76
N ASN A 811 -21.88 11.47 22.66
CA ASN A 811 -23.31 11.22 22.48
C ASN A 811 -23.75 11.29 21.03
N GLU A 812 -23.16 12.16 20.20
CA GLU A 812 -23.58 12.38 18.81
C GLU A 812 -22.68 11.70 17.77
N SER A 813 -21.38 11.53 18.05
CA SER A 813 -20.44 10.92 17.10
C SER A 813 -20.64 9.42 16.98
N GLU A 814 -20.51 8.91 15.76
CA GLU A 814 -20.39 7.48 15.49
C GLU A 814 -18.92 7.07 15.39
N TRP A 815 -18.65 5.79 15.10
CA TRP A 815 -17.30 5.37 14.71
C TRP A 815 -16.83 6.11 13.45
N ALA A 816 -17.69 6.19 12.44
CA ALA A 816 -17.47 6.92 11.19
C ALA A 816 -17.78 8.43 11.34
N PHE A 817 -17.27 9.24 10.40
CA PHE A 817 -17.71 10.62 10.27
C PHE A 817 -19.16 10.65 9.79
N SER A 818 -19.99 11.48 10.42
CA SER A 818 -21.42 11.58 10.13
C SER A 818 -21.81 12.98 9.67
N VAL A 819 -22.95 13.09 8.99
CA VAL A 819 -23.48 14.37 8.49
C VAL A 819 -24.55 14.88 9.45
N GLU A 820 -24.39 16.11 9.92
CA GLU A 820 -25.30 16.81 10.81
C GLU A 820 -25.75 18.14 10.17
N GLY A 821 -26.85 18.09 9.41
CA GLY A 821 -27.29 19.22 8.58
C GLY A 821 -26.32 19.45 7.42
N GLU A 822 -25.73 20.65 7.36
CA GLU A 822 -24.70 21.02 6.37
C GLU A 822 -23.26 20.87 6.90
N ARG A 823 -23.10 20.19 8.05
CA ARG A 823 -21.83 20.07 8.78
C ARG A 823 -21.42 18.60 8.90
N ILE A 824 -20.13 18.37 9.12
CA ILE A 824 -19.58 17.03 9.34
C ILE A 824 -19.21 16.89 10.81
N ARG A 825 -19.70 15.84 11.47
CA ARG A 825 -19.31 15.47 12.82
C ARG A 825 -18.11 14.54 12.78
N PHE A 826 -17.07 14.85 13.55
CA PHE A 826 -15.87 14.02 13.64
C PHE A 826 -16.19 12.63 14.20
N GLY A 827 -15.74 11.57 13.51
CA GLY A 827 -15.94 10.19 13.95
C GLY A 827 -14.99 9.80 15.09
N LEU A 828 -15.48 9.03 16.08
CA LEU A 828 -14.67 8.58 17.21
C LEU A 828 -13.49 7.69 16.78
N GLY A 829 -13.61 6.99 15.65
CA GLY A 829 -12.53 6.17 15.11
C GLY A 829 -11.33 6.98 14.60
N GLY A 830 -11.51 8.27 14.29
CA GLY A 830 -10.44 9.15 13.80
C GLY A 830 -9.59 9.76 14.92
N VAL A 831 -9.96 9.52 16.17
CA VAL A 831 -9.27 10.07 17.34
C VAL A 831 -8.07 9.17 17.68
N LYS A 832 -6.88 9.77 17.77
CA LYS A 832 -5.63 9.05 17.95
C LYS A 832 -5.57 8.39 19.33
N GLY A 833 -5.43 7.07 19.36
CA GLY A 833 -5.35 6.29 20.60
C GLY A 833 -6.68 5.65 21.03
N LEU A 834 -7.77 5.90 20.30
CA LEU A 834 -9.02 5.13 20.42
C LEU A 834 -8.99 3.95 19.45
N GLY A 835 -8.93 2.73 20.00
CA GLY A 835 -9.07 1.50 19.20
C GLY A 835 -10.53 1.22 18.85
N GLU A 836 -10.76 0.42 17.81
CA GLU A 836 -12.11 0.05 17.34
C GLU A 836 -12.97 -0.58 18.47
N ALA A 837 -12.40 -1.53 19.23
CA ALA A 837 -13.07 -2.15 20.36
C ALA A 837 -13.46 -1.16 21.48
N ALA A 838 -12.64 -0.11 21.70
CA ALA A 838 -12.93 0.92 22.69
C ALA A 838 -14.13 1.78 22.24
N VAL A 839 -14.17 2.14 20.95
CA VAL A 839 -15.28 2.89 20.35
C VAL A 839 -16.57 2.06 20.35
N GLU A 840 -16.50 0.78 19.97
CA GLU A 840 -17.68 -0.11 20.03
C GLU A 840 -18.25 -0.22 21.45
N ALA A 841 -17.39 -0.42 22.45
CA ALA A 841 -17.81 -0.48 23.85
C ALA A 841 -18.48 0.83 24.31
N LEU A 842 -17.99 1.99 23.87
CA LEU A 842 -18.60 3.29 24.14
C LEU A 842 -19.99 3.41 23.49
N LEU A 843 -20.10 3.04 22.22
CA LEU A 843 -21.36 3.13 21.46
C LEU A 843 -22.41 2.14 22.00
N GLU A 844 -21.99 0.94 22.43
CA GLU A 844 -22.87 -0.04 23.07
C GLU A 844 -23.37 0.47 24.43
N ALA A 845 -22.48 0.98 25.27
CA ALA A 845 -22.86 1.60 26.54
C ALA A 845 -23.84 2.77 26.32
N ARG A 846 -23.56 3.64 25.33
CA ARG A 846 -24.45 4.75 24.94
C ARG A 846 -25.84 4.26 24.56
N ARG A 847 -25.94 3.20 23.74
CA ARG A 847 -27.23 2.59 23.35
C ARG A 847 -27.98 2.02 24.55
N ARG A 848 -27.28 1.44 25.52
CA ARG A 848 -27.88 0.88 26.74
C ARG A 848 -28.48 1.95 27.65
N VAL A 849 -27.80 3.08 27.82
CA VAL A 849 -28.23 4.14 28.77
C VAL A 849 -29.04 5.26 28.12
N GLY A 850 -29.17 5.28 26.80
CA GLY A 850 -29.89 6.33 26.06
C GLY A 850 -29.14 7.66 26.01
N GLY A 851 -27.81 7.62 26.02
CA GLY A 851 -26.92 8.80 26.07
C GLY A 851 -26.34 9.07 27.46
N PHE A 852 -25.07 9.46 27.50
CA PHE A 852 -24.36 9.82 28.72
C PHE A 852 -24.78 11.20 29.21
N ARG A 853 -25.07 11.31 30.50
CA ARG A 853 -25.48 12.57 31.17
C ARG A 853 -24.32 13.28 31.85
N SER A 854 -23.29 12.54 32.23
CA SER A 854 -22.12 13.06 32.93
C SER A 854 -20.86 12.28 32.53
N PHE A 855 -19.69 12.89 32.79
CA PHE A 855 -18.41 12.22 32.57
C PHE A 855 -18.26 10.96 33.43
N ALA A 856 -18.74 10.99 34.68
CA ALA A 856 -18.70 9.85 35.61
C ALA A 856 -19.50 8.64 35.09
N GLN A 857 -20.65 8.87 34.45
CA GLN A 857 -21.49 7.81 33.90
C GLN A 857 -20.76 6.99 32.82
N ILE A 858 -19.83 7.61 32.08
CA ILE A 858 -19.03 6.91 31.07
C ILE A 858 -18.14 5.85 31.76
N PHE A 859 -17.51 6.19 32.88
CA PHE A 859 -16.63 5.27 33.61
C PHE A 859 -17.40 4.09 34.23
N THR A 860 -18.64 4.31 34.69
CA THR A 860 -19.42 3.25 35.32
C THR A 860 -20.02 2.28 34.30
N GLU A 861 -20.39 2.76 33.12
CA GLU A 861 -21.15 1.99 32.13
C GLU A 861 -20.26 1.24 31.12
N VAL A 862 -19.05 1.73 30.85
CA VAL A 862 -18.17 1.16 29.83
C VAL A 862 -17.31 0.02 30.42
N ASP A 863 -16.93 -0.96 29.60
CA ASP A 863 -16.02 -2.03 30.02
C ASP A 863 -14.57 -1.50 30.20
N PRO A 864 -13.99 -1.55 31.41
CA PRO A 864 -12.62 -1.09 31.68
C PRO A 864 -11.56 -2.00 31.04
N ARG A 865 -11.92 -3.21 30.58
CA ARG A 865 -11.02 -4.04 29.77
C ARG A 865 -10.86 -3.47 28.36
N ALA A 866 -11.89 -2.82 27.84
CA ALA A 866 -11.89 -2.21 26.50
C ALA A 866 -11.41 -0.75 26.55
N VAL A 867 -11.75 -0.01 27.61
CA VAL A 867 -11.46 1.42 27.75
C VAL A 867 -10.56 1.67 28.97
N ASN A 868 -9.27 1.87 28.71
CA ASN A 868 -8.28 2.17 29.74
C ASN A 868 -8.18 3.68 30.04
N GLN A 869 -7.39 4.05 31.05
CA GLN A 869 -7.18 5.44 31.46
C GLN A 869 -6.72 6.35 30.30
N LYS A 870 -5.87 5.83 29.40
CA LYS A 870 -5.39 6.59 28.25
C LYS A 870 -6.52 6.95 27.29
N VAL A 871 -7.52 6.07 27.13
CA VAL A 871 -8.69 6.36 26.29
C VAL A 871 -9.50 7.51 26.89
N PHE A 872 -9.72 7.54 28.20
CA PHE A 872 -10.42 8.64 28.86
C PHE A 872 -9.68 9.98 28.75
N GLU A 873 -8.34 9.97 28.85
CA GLU A 873 -7.52 11.17 28.60
C GLU A 873 -7.74 11.69 27.18
N VAL A 874 -7.72 10.80 26.19
CA VAL A 874 -7.90 11.16 24.78
C VAL A 874 -9.31 11.68 24.52
N LEU A 875 -10.35 11.11 25.13
CA LEU A 875 -11.73 11.60 25.02
C LEU A 875 -11.89 13.00 25.63
N ALA A 876 -11.25 13.27 26.77
CA ALA A 876 -11.28 14.59 27.40
C ALA A 876 -10.51 15.62 26.56
N LYS A 877 -9.31 15.28 26.06
CA LYS A 877 -8.46 16.18 25.29
C LYS A 877 -9.00 16.48 23.88
N SER A 878 -9.66 15.51 23.25
CA SER A 878 -10.19 15.63 21.87
C SER A 878 -11.44 16.51 21.75
N GLY A 879 -12.05 16.90 22.87
CA GLY A 879 -13.31 17.63 22.88
C GLY A 879 -14.56 16.75 22.88
N ALA A 880 -14.41 15.42 22.87
CA ALA A 880 -15.53 14.49 22.86
C ALA A 880 -16.48 14.64 24.07
N CYS A 881 -16.00 15.21 25.17
CA CYS A 881 -16.74 15.41 26.41
C CYS A 881 -17.12 16.88 26.68
N ASP A 882 -16.90 17.81 25.73
CA ASP A 882 -17.13 19.25 25.95
C ASP A 882 -18.61 19.58 26.22
N ARG A 883 -19.54 18.74 25.74
CA ARG A 883 -20.99 18.89 25.94
C ARG A 883 -21.43 18.90 27.40
N PHE A 884 -20.66 18.30 28.31
CA PHE A 884 -21.00 18.28 29.73
C PHE A 884 -20.87 19.66 30.40
N GLY A 885 -20.42 20.69 29.67
CA GLY A 885 -20.31 22.06 30.18
C GLY A 885 -19.13 22.27 31.14
N VAL A 886 -18.21 21.30 31.17
CA VAL A 886 -16.99 21.31 32.00
C VAL A 886 -15.80 21.51 31.08
N HIS A 887 -14.87 22.40 31.47
CA HIS A 887 -13.67 22.64 30.68
C HIS A 887 -12.70 21.43 30.72
N ARG A 888 -11.90 21.27 29.65
CA ARG A 888 -11.06 20.08 29.43
C ARG A 888 -10.01 19.85 30.54
N ALA A 889 -9.54 20.89 31.21
CA ALA A 889 -8.58 20.77 32.32
C ALA A 889 -9.21 20.12 33.57
N ALA A 890 -10.46 20.46 33.89
CA ALA A 890 -11.22 19.84 34.96
C ALA A 890 -11.56 18.37 34.63
N LEU A 891 -11.89 18.06 33.36
CA LEU A 891 -12.12 16.68 32.92
C LEU A 891 -10.85 15.83 33.05
N ALA A 892 -9.72 16.33 32.55
CA ALA A 892 -8.44 15.61 32.59
C ALA A 892 -7.95 15.34 34.01
N SER A 893 -8.06 16.31 34.92
CA SER A 893 -7.67 16.14 36.33
C SER A 893 -8.60 15.22 37.12
N ALA A 894 -9.83 14.99 36.64
CA ALA A 894 -10.80 14.13 37.31
C ALA A 894 -10.61 12.63 37.00
N ILE A 895 -9.86 12.26 35.95
CA ILE A 895 -9.82 10.88 35.41
C ILE A 895 -9.46 9.83 36.47
N GLU A 896 -8.40 10.04 37.27
CA GLU A 896 -7.99 9.08 38.30
C GLU A 896 -9.09 8.87 39.35
N ARG A 897 -9.67 9.96 39.86
CA ARG A 897 -10.75 9.91 40.85
C ARG A 897 -12.00 9.20 40.30
N MET A 898 -12.32 9.43 39.02
CA MET A 898 -13.47 8.81 38.34
C MET A 898 -13.24 7.30 38.12
N SER A 899 -12.02 6.91 37.76
CA SER A 899 -11.62 5.50 37.60
C SER A 899 -11.74 4.74 38.93
N ASP A 900 -11.22 5.31 40.03
CA ASP A 900 -11.32 4.71 41.37
C ASP A 900 -12.77 4.59 41.83
N PHE A 901 -13.61 5.58 41.54
CA PHE A 901 -15.04 5.52 41.82
C PHE A 901 -15.74 4.39 41.06
N ALA A 902 -15.50 4.27 39.75
CA ALA A 902 -16.12 3.23 38.94
C ALA A 902 -15.68 1.82 39.34
N GLN A 903 -14.41 1.63 39.72
CA GLN A 903 -13.92 0.35 40.24
C GLN A 903 -14.61 -0.03 41.56
N ARG A 904 -14.74 0.91 42.50
CA ARG A 904 -15.46 0.67 43.77
C ARG A 904 -16.92 0.30 43.52
N ARG A 905 -17.63 1.08 42.71
CA ARG A 905 -19.05 0.85 42.41
C ARG A 905 -19.29 -0.50 41.73
N ARG A 906 -18.39 -0.94 40.85
CA ARG A 906 -18.48 -2.25 40.19
C ARG A 906 -18.26 -3.39 41.17
N ARG A 907 -17.28 -3.25 42.07
CA ARG A 907 -17.02 -4.22 43.13
C ARG A 907 -18.22 -4.37 44.07
N GLU A 908 -18.88 -3.27 44.44
CA GLU A 908 -20.11 -3.29 45.25
C GLU A 908 -21.25 -4.07 44.56
N ILE A 909 -21.40 -3.90 43.24
CA ILE A 909 -22.39 -4.63 42.43
C ILE A 909 -22.04 -6.12 42.32
N GLU A 910 -20.77 -6.46 42.05
CA GLU A 910 -20.29 -7.85 41.92
C GLU A 910 -20.34 -8.61 43.26
N GLU A 911 -20.08 -7.93 44.38
CA GLU A 911 -20.15 -8.50 45.73
C GLU A 911 -21.60 -8.66 46.23
N GLY A 912 -22.62 -8.30 45.42
CA GLY A 912 -24.03 -8.47 45.75
C GLY A 912 -24.52 -7.63 46.93
N GLN A 913 -23.74 -6.61 47.32
CA GLN A 913 -24.15 -5.65 48.35
C GLN A 913 -25.16 -4.65 47.77
N SER A 914 -26.38 -5.14 47.53
CA SER A 914 -27.54 -4.25 47.57
C SER A 914 -27.65 -3.73 49.01
N SER A 915 -27.42 -2.42 49.20
CA SER A 915 -27.47 -1.77 50.50
C SER A 915 -28.74 -2.17 51.25
N LEU A 916 -28.61 -3.02 52.28
CA LEU A 916 -29.71 -3.58 53.06
C LEU A 916 -30.49 -2.52 53.88
N PHE A 917 -29.96 -1.30 53.89
CA PHE A 917 -30.59 -0.09 54.40
C PHE A 917 -30.67 0.88 53.23
N GLY A 918 -31.86 1.43 52.93
CA GLY A 918 -32.05 2.41 51.85
C GLY A 918 -31.27 3.71 52.06
N GLY A 919 -29.94 3.63 51.90
CA GLY A 919 -28.99 4.72 52.01
C GLY A 919 -28.89 5.45 50.69
N ALA A 920 -28.87 6.79 50.78
CA ALA A 920 -28.82 7.70 49.65
C ALA A 920 -27.89 7.22 48.55
N ALA A 921 -28.36 7.26 47.29
CA ALA A 921 -27.52 7.03 46.13
C ALA A 921 -26.23 7.87 46.29
N VAL A 922 -25.07 7.22 46.36
CA VAL A 922 -23.80 7.92 46.37
C VAL A 922 -23.77 8.74 45.09
N ALA A 923 -23.79 10.07 45.25
CA ALA A 923 -23.81 10.99 44.13
C ALA A 923 -22.56 10.73 43.28
N ASP A 924 -22.75 10.73 41.97
CA ASP A 924 -21.63 10.58 41.05
C ASP A 924 -20.64 11.73 41.30
N PRO A 925 -19.32 11.44 41.39
CA PRO A 925 -18.33 12.50 41.53
C PRO A 925 -18.40 13.42 40.31
N GLU A 926 -18.32 14.72 40.55
CA GLU A 926 -18.26 15.72 39.48
C GLU A 926 -16.83 16.24 39.30
N PRO A 927 -16.43 16.58 38.06
CA PRO A 927 -15.17 17.27 37.82
C PRO A 927 -15.14 18.63 38.55
N ASP A 928 -13.98 19.00 39.08
CA ASP A 928 -13.83 20.26 39.82
C ASP A 928 -13.76 21.45 38.84
N ALA A 929 -14.89 22.14 38.68
CA ALA A 929 -15.01 23.32 37.83
C ALA A 929 -14.10 24.49 38.25
N THR A 930 -13.58 24.50 39.49
CA THR A 930 -12.65 25.54 39.97
C THR A 930 -11.21 25.34 39.52
N THR A 931 -10.90 24.18 38.91
CA THR A 931 -9.60 23.92 38.28
C THR A 931 -9.30 25.04 37.27
N PRO A 932 -8.09 25.63 37.26
CA PRO A 932 -7.71 26.62 36.26
C PRO A 932 -7.92 26.07 34.85
N GLN A 933 -8.64 26.82 34.02
CA GLN A 933 -8.83 26.47 32.62
C GLN A 933 -7.48 26.58 31.89
N TRP A 934 -7.20 25.63 30.99
CA TRP A 934 -6.06 25.73 30.08
C TRP A 934 -6.16 27.02 29.25
N ASP A 935 -5.02 27.64 29.00
CA ASP A 935 -4.94 28.68 27.99
C ASP A 935 -5.22 28.11 26.58
N GLU A 936 -5.40 28.98 25.58
CA GLU A 936 -5.77 28.52 24.23
C GLU A 936 -4.69 27.61 23.64
N MET A 937 -3.41 27.93 23.86
CA MET A 937 -2.29 27.18 23.32
C MET A 937 -2.15 25.79 23.96
N GLU A 938 -2.33 25.67 25.27
CA GLU A 938 -2.38 24.41 26.01
C GLU A 938 -3.55 23.54 25.54
N ARG A 939 -4.75 24.14 25.39
CA ARG A 939 -5.92 23.44 24.85
C ARG A 939 -5.68 22.91 23.45
N LEU A 940 -5.12 23.73 22.56
CA LEU A 940 -4.81 23.36 21.18
C LEU A 940 -3.73 22.27 21.13
N ARG A 941 -2.68 22.33 21.97
CA ARG A 941 -1.67 21.28 22.07
C ARG A 941 -2.27 19.95 22.52
N ALA A 942 -3.15 19.98 23.52
CA ALA A 942 -3.86 18.79 24.00
C ALA A 942 -4.77 18.20 22.90
N GLU A 943 -5.45 19.06 22.14
CA GLU A 943 -6.24 18.65 20.98
C GLU A 943 -5.37 18.01 19.89
N LYS A 944 -4.23 18.61 19.54
CA LYS A 944 -3.27 18.03 18.58
C LYS A 944 -2.69 16.71 19.07
N GLU A 945 -2.46 16.54 20.37
CA GLU A 945 -2.03 15.24 20.93
C GLU A 945 -3.09 14.16 20.69
N ALA A 946 -4.38 14.50 20.85
CA ALA A 946 -5.49 13.56 20.77
C ALA A 946 -6.03 13.34 19.34
N LEU A 947 -6.05 14.36 18.48
CA LEU A 947 -6.56 14.31 17.11
C LEU A 947 -5.44 14.25 16.06
N GLY A 948 -4.22 14.65 16.43
CA GLY A 948 -3.07 14.76 15.53
C GLY A 948 -2.91 16.12 14.86
N PHE A 949 -3.91 17.00 14.95
CA PHE A 949 -3.94 18.34 14.36
C PHE A 949 -4.87 19.29 15.12
N TYR A 950 -4.85 20.58 14.77
CA TYR A 950 -5.73 21.58 15.36
C TYR A 950 -7.08 21.65 14.61
N LEU A 951 -8.16 21.24 15.28
CA LEU A 951 -9.51 21.19 14.73
C LEU A 951 -10.30 22.45 15.08
N THR A 952 -10.28 22.87 16.36
CA THR A 952 -11.15 23.93 16.90
C THR A 952 -10.53 25.33 16.86
N GLY A 953 -9.27 25.48 16.43
CA GLY A 953 -8.60 26.76 16.30
C GLY A 953 -7.25 26.65 15.58
N ASN A 954 -6.53 27.77 15.50
CA ASN A 954 -5.17 27.85 14.97
C ASN A 954 -4.28 28.48 16.05
N PRO A 955 -3.06 27.97 16.31
CA PRO A 955 -2.15 28.59 17.29
C PRO A 955 -1.84 30.06 16.99
N LEU A 956 -2.09 30.54 15.77
CA LEU A 956 -1.95 31.94 15.38
C LEU A 956 -3.13 32.82 15.77
N SER A 957 -4.27 32.28 16.22
CA SER A 957 -5.49 33.04 16.53
C SER A 957 -5.27 34.04 17.68
N GLU A 958 -4.56 33.67 18.75
CA GLU A 958 -4.25 34.61 19.85
C GLU A 958 -3.36 35.78 19.41
N ILE A 959 -2.47 35.54 18.45
CA ILE A 959 -1.50 36.52 17.95
C ILE A 959 -1.99 37.21 16.67
N GLU A 960 -3.16 36.86 16.15
CA GLU A 960 -3.73 37.39 14.92
C GLU A 960 -3.79 38.93 14.89
N PRO A 961 -4.25 39.64 15.94
CA PRO A 961 -4.31 41.10 15.91
C PRO A 961 -2.92 41.75 15.79
N LEU A 962 -1.91 41.07 16.32
CA LEU A 962 -0.52 41.51 16.27
C LEU A 962 0.13 41.12 14.93
N LEU A 963 -0.17 39.93 14.42
CA LEU A 963 0.27 39.42 13.12
C LEU A 963 -0.24 40.32 11.98
N ARG A 964 -1.55 40.63 11.94
CA ARG A 964 -2.17 41.53 10.95
C ARG A 964 -1.53 42.93 10.91
N ARG A 965 -0.92 43.37 12.02
CA ARG A 965 -0.25 44.68 12.13
C ARG A 965 1.22 44.66 11.69
N LEU A 966 1.78 43.48 11.43
CA LEU A 966 3.19 43.28 11.07
C LEU A 966 3.37 42.69 9.66
N VAL A 967 2.35 42.04 9.11
CA VAL A 967 2.35 41.48 7.75
C VAL A 967 1.87 42.53 6.74
N THR A 968 2.33 42.42 5.50
CA THR A 968 1.81 43.25 4.40
C THR A 968 0.73 42.54 3.59
N HIS A 969 0.78 41.20 3.56
CA HIS A 969 -0.19 40.35 2.87
C HIS A 969 -0.42 39.09 3.70
N THR A 970 -1.61 38.50 3.58
CA THR A 970 -1.89 37.15 4.06
C THR A 970 -1.56 36.11 2.98
N THR A 971 -1.44 34.83 3.36
CA THR A 971 -1.24 33.77 2.37
C THR A 971 -2.44 33.65 1.41
N GLY A 972 -3.64 33.98 1.87
CA GLY A 972 -4.86 34.03 1.07
C GLY A 972 -4.81 35.13 0.00
N GLU A 973 -4.42 36.35 0.37
CA GLU A 973 -4.28 37.48 -0.56
C GLU A 973 -3.22 37.23 -1.64
N LEU A 974 -2.12 36.54 -1.27
CA LEU A 974 -1.07 36.19 -2.22
C LEU A 974 -1.58 35.21 -3.28
N ARG A 975 -2.44 34.24 -2.94
CA ARG A 975 -3.00 33.28 -3.93
C ARG A 975 -3.70 33.95 -5.12
N GLY A 976 -4.11 35.21 -5.03
CA GLY A 976 -4.75 35.99 -6.10
C GLY A 976 -3.85 36.47 -7.25
N GLY A 977 -2.63 35.94 -7.43
CA GLY A 977 -1.75 36.30 -8.55
C GLY A 977 -0.80 37.48 -8.27
N PHE A 978 -0.53 37.78 -6.99
CA PHE A 978 0.43 38.81 -6.61
C PHE A 978 1.88 38.43 -6.93
N SER A 979 2.68 39.36 -7.46
CA SER A 979 4.11 39.17 -7.71
C SER A 979 4.86 40.40 -7.23
N GLY A 980 5.80 40.21 -6.30
CA GLY A 980 6.52 41.32 -5.68
C GLY A 980 6.98 41.03 -4.24
N ALA A 981 7.45 42.08 -3.57
CA ALA A 981 7.91 41.98 -2.19
C ALA A 981 6.72 41.83 -1.23
N ALA A 982 6.72 40.78 -0.42
CA ALA A 982 5.71 40.55 0.61
C ALA A 982 6.37 40.19 1.96
N THR A 983 5.67 40.54 3.02
CA THR A 983 5.98 40.16 4.39
C THR A 983 4.80 39.37 4.91
N VAL A 984 5.01 38.08 5.20
CA VAL A 984 3.97 37.14 5.63
C VAL A 984 4.38 36.56 6.97
N GLY A 985 3.42 36.41 7.88
CA GLY A 985 3.62 35.87 9.21
C GLY A 985 2.86 34.58 9.35
N GLY A 986 3.45 33.57 9.97
CA GLY A 986 2.78 32.28 10.14
C GLY A 986 3.61 31.25 10.90
N LEU A 987 3.07 30.04 10.99
CA LEU A 987 3.70 28.87 11.57
C LEU A 987 4.58 28.19 10.53
N VAL A 988 5.82 27.89 10.90
CA VAL A 988 6.71 27.05 10.10
C VAL A 988 6.27 25.60 10.19
N THR A 989 6.00 24.98 9.05
CA THR A 989 5.72 23.55 8.92
C THR A 989 6.56 22.91 7.80
N ARG A 990 6.87 21.61 7.93
CA ARG A 990 7.42 20.77 6.83
C ARG A 990 8.73 21.29 6.19
N LEU A 991 9.74 21.66 6.97
CA LEU A 991 11.07 22.00 6.45
C LEU A 991 11.76 20.80 5.77
N LYS A 992 12.06 20.93 4.47
CA LYS A 992 12.77 19.95 3.64
C LYS A 992 14.04 20.55 3.06
N ARG A 993 15.08 19.72 2.93
CA ARG A 993 16.37 20.08 2.31
C ARG A 993 16.49 19.39 0.95
N ALA A 994 16.88 20.13 -0.08
CA ALA A 994 17.07 19.59 -1.43
C ALA A 994 18.41 20.07 -2.02
N LYS A 995 19.14 19.20 -2.72
CA LYS A 995 20.32 19.60 -3.50
C LYS A 995 19.89 20.21 -4.83
N ILE A 996 20.47 21.36 -5.20
CA ILE A 996 20.23 22.01 -6.49
C ILE A 996 20.87 21.16 -7.61
N LYS A 997 20.05 20.71 -8.56
CA LYS A 997 20.47 19.75 -9.61
C LYS A 997 21.04 20.38 -10.89
N SER A 998 20.80 21.66 -11.14
CA SER A 998 21.22 22.35 -12.37
C SER A 998 21.43 23.86 -12.15
N GLY A 999 22.28 24.48 -12.98
CA GLY A 999 22.58 25.93 -12.94
C GLY A 999 23.84 26.31 -12.15
N PRO A 1000 24.14 27.62 -11.98
CA PRO A 1000 25.37 28.13 -11.37
C PRO A 1000 25.58 27.72 -9.89
N ASN A 1001 24.51 27.27 -9.22
CA ASN A 1001 24.50 26.85 -7.83
C ASN A 1001 24.33 25.32 -7.68
N ALA A 1002 24.54 24.54 -8.74
CA ALA A 1002 24.45 23.08 -8.69
C ALA A 1002 25.37 22.51 -7.60
N GLY A 1003 24.85 21.58 -6.81
CA GLY A 1003 25.54 20.98 -5.66
C GLY A 1003 25.33 21.68 -4.31
N ARG A 1004 24.87 22.94 -4.29
CA ARG A 1004 24.48 23.62 -3.03
C ARG A 1004 23.12 23.14 -2.52
N VAL A 1005 22.91 23.21 -1.21
CA VAL A 1005 21.66 22.79 -0.55
C VAL A 1005 20.70 23.97 -0.47
N MET A 1006 19.46 23.77 -0.91
CA MET A 1006 18.34 24.70 -0.70
C MET A 1006 17.39 24.14 0.36
N GLY A 1007 16.76 25.02 1.12
CA GLY A 1007 15.71 24.68 2.07
C GLY A 1007 14.35 25.08 1.52
N ARG A 1008 13.33 24.27 1.78
CA ARG A 1008 11.94 24.60 1.46
C ARG A 1008 11.06 24.24 2.64
N PHE A 1009 10.30 25.19 3.15
CA PHE A 1009 9.31 24.95 4.21
C PHE A 1009 7.96 25.52 3.79
N VAL A 1010 6.91 25.19 4.52
CA VAL A 1010 5.57 25.75 4.34
C VAL A 1010 5.31 26.71 5.49
N LEU A 1011 4.87 27.93 5.16
CA LEU A 1011 4.41 28.90 6.13
C LEU A 1011 2.88 28.89 6.12
N GLU A 1012 2.26 28.61 7.26
CA GLU A 1012 0.81 28.51 7.40
C GLU A 1012 0.29 29.70 8.22
N ASP A 1013 -0.71 30.42 7.71
CA ASP A 1013 -1.42 31.47 8.44
C ASP A 1013 -2.90 31.11 8.63
N LEU A 1014 -3.75 32.07 9.01
CA LEU A 1014 -5.18 31.83 9.23
C LEU A 1014 -6.00 31.72 7.93
N GLU A 1015 -5.42 32.12 6.80
CA GLU A 1015 -6.09 32.20 5.50
C GLU A 1015 -5.57 31.14 4.52
N GLY A 1016 -4.50 30.42 4.87
CA GLY A 1016 -3.97 29.32 4.07
C GLY A 1016 -2.51 29.01 4.35
N SER A 1017 -1.84 28.47 3.33
CA SER A 1017 -0.43 28.09 3.39
C SER A 1017 0.33 28.55 2.16
N LEU A 1018 1.60 28.95 2.35
CA LEU A 1018 2.50 29.43 1.31
C LEU A 1018 3.84 28.68 1.35
N GLY A 1019 4.30 28.19 0.20
CA GLY A 1019 5.63 27.60 0.09
C GLY A 1019 6.72 28.66 0.19
N VAL A 1020 7.70 28.44 1.07
CA VAL A 1020 8.84 29.34 1.26
C VAL A 1020 10.15 28.64 0.87
N THR A 1021 10.91 29.25 -0.04
CA THR A 1021 12.22 28.76 -0.48
C THR A 1021 13.35 29.59 0.12
N LEU A 1022 14.37 28.90 0.63
CA LEU A 1022 15.64 29.42 1.14
C LEU A 1022 16.79 28.93 0.26
N PHE A 1023 17.54 29.87 -0.33
CA PHE A 1023 18.81 29.55 -0.97
C PHE A 1023 19.89 29.25 0.08
N ALA A 1024 20.98 28.61 -0.34
CA ALA A 1024 22.02 28.07 0.55
C ALA A 1024 22.49 29.04 1.66
N ASP A 1025 22.81 30.28 1.29
CA ASP A 1025 23.31 31.29 2.24
C ASP A 1025 22.24 31.68 3.28
N GLN A 1026 20.96 31.71 2.87
CA GLN A 1026 19.84 32.03 3.75
C GLN A 1026 19.42 30.85 4.60
N LEU A 1027 19.51 29.63 4.06
CA LEU A 1027 19.30 28.42 4.83
C LEU A 1027 20.29 28.35 5.99
N GLN A 1028 21.59 28.53 5.71
CA GLN A 1028 22.62 28.49 6.75
C GLN A 1028 22.39 29.55 7.85
N ARG A 1029 21.88 30.72 7.47
CA ARG A 1029 21.63 31.83 8.39
C ARG A 1029 20.36 31.67 9.24
N PHE A 1030 19.27 31.19 8.65
CA PHE A 1030 17.95 31.19 9.29
C PHE A 1030 17.48 29.82 9.77
N GLU A 1031 18.16 28.73 9.42
CA GLU A 1031 17.81 27.36 9.85
C GLU A 1031 17.59 27.19 11.36
N PRO A 1032 18.37 27.81 12.27
CA PRO A 1032 18.11 27.69 13.71
C PRO A 1032 16.77 28.28 14.17
N LEU A 1033 16.14 29.12 13.35
CA LEU A 1033 14.86 29.78 13.63
C LEU A 1033 13.67 28.98 13.06
N LEU A 1034 13.93 27.97 12.24
CA LEU A 1034 12.93 27.18 11.50
C LEU A 1034 12.67 25.85 12.19
N VAL A 1035 12.29 25.93 13.46
CA VAL A 1035 11.78 24.79 14.21
C VAL A 1035 10.32 24.58 13.82
N ASP A 1036 9.86 23.33 13.80
CA ASP A 1036 8.45 23.02 13.55
C ASP A 1036 7.57 23.75 14.57
N GLU A 1037 6.51 24.41 14.08
CA GLU A 1037 5.61 25.28 14.85
C GLU A 1037 6.22 26.59 15.38
N ALA A 1038 7.41 26.99 14.91
CA ALA A 1038 7.91 28.32 15.20
C ALA A 1038 7.04 29.39 14.51
N THR A 1039 6.60 30.40 15.26
CA THR A 1039 5.90 31.57 14.70
C THR A 1039 6.91 32.57 14.19
N VAL A 1040 6.94 32.78 12.87
CA VAL A 1040 7.94 33.64 12.21
C VAL A 1040 7.29 34.64 11.27
N LEU A 1041 7.96 35.77 11.09
CA LEU A 1041 7.75 36.73 10.01
C LEU A 1041 8.78 36.46 8.93
N VAL A 1042 8.29 36.22 7.72
CA VAL A 1042 9.10 35.97 6.53
C VAL A 1042 8.91 37.14 5.57
N ARG A 1043 10.00 37.83 5.27
CA ARG A 1043 10.04 38.86 4.23
C ARG A 1043 10.79 38.32 3.02
N GLY A 1044 10.24 38.55 1.84
CA GLY A 1044 10.91 38.16 0.61
C GLY A 1044 10.14 38.46 -0.65
N GLN A 1045 10.58 37.85 -1.75
CA GLN A 1045 9.99 38.03 -3.06
C GLN A 1045 9.05 36.87 -3.39
N VAL A 1046 7.79 37.20 -3.61
CA VAL A 1046 6.79 36.27 -4.09
C VAL A 1046 6.91 36.16 -5.60
N ARG A 1047 7.08 34.93 -6.08
CA ARG A 1047 7.14 34.61 -7.50
C ARG A 1047 6.15 33.51 -7.81
N GLU A 1048 5.63 33.59 -9.01
CA GLU A 1048 4.82 32.54 -9.59
C GLU A 1048 5.75 31.41 -10.05
N ARG A 1049 5.53 30.19 -9.54
CA ARG A 1049 6.31 29.02 -9.93
C ARG A 1049 5.38 27.89 -10.32
N GLY A 1050 5.11 27.78 -11.62
CA GLY A 1050 4.05 26.92 -12.13
C GLY A 1050 2.71 27.59 -11.86
N SER A 1051 1.96 27.03 -10.92
CA SER A 1051 0.59 27.45 -10.61
C SER A 1051 0.33 27.64 -9.11
N GLU A 1052 1.39 27.65 -8.31
CA GLU A 1052 1.39 28.07 -6.91
C GLU A 1052 2.29 29.29 -6.74
N GLN A 1053 1.95 30.13 -5.77
CA GLN A 1053 2.79 31.22 -5.34
C GLN A 1053 3.87 30.67 -4.40
N GLU A 1054 5.12 31.07 -4.65
CA GLU A 1054 6.24 30.71 -3.80
C GLU A 1054 6.97 31.97 -3.35
N LEU A 1055 7.23 32.06 -2.05
CA LEU A 1055 8.00 33.16 -1.47
C LEU A 1055 9.45 32.75 -1.31
N THR A 1056 10.35 33.49 -1.96
CA THR A 1056 11.79 33.34 -1.75
C THR A 1056 12.20 34.21 -0.56
N ALA A 1057 12.54 33.59 0.56
CA ALA A 1057 12.84 34.30 1.81
C ALA A 1057 14.16 35.07 1.71
N GLU A 1058 14.10 36.37 2.03
CA GLU A 1058 15.25 37.26 2.17
C GLU A 1058 15.61 37.46 3.65
N GLU A 1059 14.59 37.56 4.51
CA GLU A 1059 14.74 37.75 5.94
C GLU A 1059 13.68 36.94 6.72
N ILE A 1060 14.10 36.29 7.80
CA ILE A 1060 13.21 35.57 8.71
C ILE A 1060 13.46 36.07 10.14
N VAL A 1061 12.39 36.49 10.81
CA VAL A 1061 12.45 37.02 12.17
C VAL A 1061 11.42 36.29 13.05
N PRO A 1062 11.79 35.78 14.23
CA PRO A 1062 10.82 35.28 15.19
C PRO A 1062 9.82 36.38 15.55
N LEU A 1063 8.53 36.06 15.59
CA LEU A 1063 7.48 37.06 15.78
C LEU A 1063 7.67 37.89 17.06
N GLU A 1064 8.10 37.24 18.14
CA GLU A 1064 8.46 37.86 19.44
C GLU A 1064 9.53 38.96 19.31
N ARG A 1065 10.52 38.75 18.43
CA ARG A 1065 11.62 39.71 18.20
C ARG A 1065 11.25 40.80 17.19
N ALA A 1066 10.35 40.48 16.25
CA ALA A 1066 9.85 41.46 15.28
C ALA A 1066 9.01 42.55 15.98
N ALA A 1067 8.17 42.16 16.95
CA ALA A 1067 7.40 43.09 17.77
C ALA A 1067 8.29 44.10 18.53
N ALA A 1068 9.44 43.66 19.03
CA ALA A 1068 10.37 44.53 19.78
C ALA A 1068 11.20 45.50 18.90
N LYS A 1069 11.45 45.17 17.63
CA LYS A 1069 12.32 45.96 16.74
C LYS A 1069 11.59 47.01 15.88
N LEU A 1070 10.28 46.87 15.65
CA LEU A 1070 9.51 47.71 14.73
C LEU A 1070 8.79 48.89 15.40
N ILE A 1071 8.81 48.97 16.73
CA ILE A 1071 8.14 50.02 17.51
C ILE A 1071 9.16 51.10 17.88
N THR A 1072 9.00 52.31 17.36
CA THR A 1072 9.86 53.46 17.68
C THR A 1072 9.27 54.35 18.78
N ALA A 1073 7.94 54.40 18.92
CA ALA A 1073 7.23 55.05 20.02
C ALA A 1073 5.81 54.47 20.18
N VAL A 1074 5.18 54.70 21.33
CA VAL A 1074 3.76 54.38 21.56
C VAL A 1074 2.98 55.68 21.62
N ARG A 1075 1.95 55.81 20.78
CA ARG A 1075 1.10 57.00 20.67
C ARG A 1075 -0.27 56.77 21.29
N VAL A 1076 -0.73 57.72 22.10
CA VAL A 1076 -2.09 57.77 22.62
C VAL A 1076 -2.83 58.93 21.94
N ASP A 1077 -3.79 58.60 21.09
CA ASP A 1077 -4.64 59.54 20.35
C ASP A 1077 -5.88 59.89 21.19
N LEU A 1078 -5.89 61.11 21.75
CA LEU A 1078 -6.99 61.62 22.57
C LEU A 1078 -7.99 62.38 21.69
N SER A 1079 -9.20 61.85 21.58
CA SER A 1079 -10.32 62.39 20.79
C SER A 1079 -11.16 63.42 21.54
N ARG A 1080 -10.93 63.60 22.85
CA ARG A 1080 -11.58 64.58 23.73
C ARG A 1080 -10.58 65.15 24.72
N GLU A 1081 -10.89 66.31 25.30
CA GLU A 1081 -10.15 66.80 26.46
C GLU A 1081 -10.38 65.87 27.67
N LEU A 1082 -9.27 65.47 28.28
CA LEU A 1082 -9.28 64.74 29.54
C LEU A 1082 -9.26 65.72 30.71
N THR A 1083 -10.04 65.43 31.74
CA THR A 1083 -9.98 66.16 33.01
C THR A 1083 -8.63 65.98 33.68
N ARG A 1084 -8.26 66.89 34.60
CA ARG A 1084 -7.01 66.80 35.37
C ARG A 1084 -6.87 65.47 36.12
N SER A 1085 -7.96 64.91 36.63
CA SER A 1085 -8.01 63.60 37.28
C SER A 1085 -7.72 62.45 36.32
N GLU A 1086 -8.26 62.50 35.10
CA GLU A 1086 -8.02 61.48 34.07
C GLU A 1086 -6.59 61.54 33.55
N LEU A 1087 -6.01 62.73 33.40
CA LEU A 1087 -4.60 62.89 33.02
C LEU A 1087 -3.64 62.33 34.08
N LEU A 1088 -3.94 62.52 35.36
CA LEU A 1088 -3.15 61.94 36.45
C LEU A 1088 -3.28 60.41 36.46
N ARG A 1089 -4.47 59.88 36.20
CA ARG A 1089 -4.69 58.43 36.10
C ARG A 1089 -4.00 57.82 34.88
N LEU A 1090 -4.01 58.52 33.73
CA LEU A 1090 -3.25 58.12 32.55
C LEU A 1090 -1.74 58.09 32.86
N ARG A 1091 -1.21 59.10 33.56
CA ARG A 1091 0.19 59.08 34.03
C ARG A 1091 0.48 57.85 34.87
N ASP A 1092 -0.40 57.52 35.81
CA ASP A 1092 -0.19 56.39 36.74
C ASP A 1092 -0.22 55.05 35.99
N LEU A 1093 -1.24 54.81 35.15
CA LEU A 1093 -1.33 53.62 34.30
C LEU A 1093 -0.11 53.43 33.41
N VAL A 1094 0.36 54.52 32.81
CA VAL A 1094 1.52 54.47 31.93
C VAL A 1094 2.82 54.24 32.70
N THR A 1095 2.87 54.62 33.98
CA THR A 1095 4.00 54.36 34.89
C THR A 1095 3.98 52.93 35.46
N GLU A 1096 2.79 52.35 35.65
CA GLU A 1096 2.57 50.95 36.08
C GLU A 1096 2.96 49.93 35.00
N HIS A 1097 3.07 50.36 33.74
CA HIS A 1097 3.48 49.54 32.60
C HIS A 1097 4.80 50.02 31.96
N PRO A 1098 5.93 50.03 32.70
CA PRO A 1098 7.21 50.51 32.18
C PRO A 1098 7.69 49.64 31.02
N GLY A 1099 8.38 50.24 30.05
CA GLY A 1099 8.99 49.52 28.94
C GLY A 1099 10.04 50.33 28.22
N ASP A 1100 10.37 49.94 27.00
CA ASP A 1100 11.50 50.52 26.24
C ASP A 1100 11.10 51.65 25.29
N PHE A 1101 9.81 51.80 25.01
CA PHE A 1101 9.32 52.70 23.96
C PHE A 1101 8.90 54.06 24.52
N PRO A 1102 9.32 55.19 23.92
CA PRO A 1102 8.88 56.51 24.35
C PRO A 1102 7.38 56.73 24.08
N LEU A 1103 6.69 57.42 24.99
CA LEU A 1103 5.28 57.80 24.85
C LEU A 1103 5.11 59.09 24.02
N GLU A 1104 4.12 59.12 23.14
CA GLU A 1104 3.63 60.31 22.43
C GLU A 1104 2.14 60.47 22.68
N ILE A 1105 1.66 61.68 22.93
CA ILE A 1105 0.24 61.97 23.14
C ILE A 1105 -0.20 62.91 22.03
N ALA A 1106 -1.18 62.48 21.24
CA ALA A 1106 -1.77 63.31 20.19
C ALA A 1106 -3.14 63.81 20.66
N LEU A 1107 -3.30 65.12 20.75
CA LEU A 1107 -4.55 65.79 21.11
C LEU A 1107 -5.17 66.37 19.85
N ARG A 1108 -6.41 65.99 19.55
CA ARG A 1108 -7.21 66.66 18.52
C ARG A 1108 -8.03 67.78 19.15
N LEU A 1109 -7.70 69.02 18.79
CA LEU A 1109 -8.50 70.21 19.06
C LEU A 1109 -9.31 70.55 17.79
N ASP A 1110 -10.45 71.24 17.93
CA ASP A 1110 -11.45 71.46 16.86
C ASP A 1110 -10.88 71.87 15.49
N SER A 1111 -9.78 72.64 15.46
CA SER A 1111 -9.12 73.08 14.22
C SER A 1111 -7.63 72.74 14.14
N THR A 1112 -7.05 71.98 15.08
CA THR A 1112 -5.60 71.74 15.14
C THR A 1112 -5.24 70.45 15.87
N SER A 1113 -4.28 69.68 15.36
CA SER A 1113 -3.74 68.51 16.06
C SER A 1113 -2.40 68.86 16.71
N VAL A 1114 -2.29 68.64 18.02
CA VAL A 1114 -1.07 68.89 18.81
C VAL A 1114 -0.48 67.58 19.25
N ARG A 1115 0.82 67.38 18.98
CA ARG A 1115 1.56 66.20 19.44
C ARG A 1115 2.49 66.60 20.57
N ILE A 1116 2.28 65.99 21.72
CA ILE A 1116 3.06 66.19 22.93
C ILE A 1116 3.91 64.94 23.12
N ARG A 1117 5.22 65.14 23.17
CA ARG A 1117 6.14 64.11 23.65
C ARG A 1117 6.53 64.51 25.08
N PRO A 1118 6.01 63.83 26.12
CA PRO A 1118 6.45 64.05 27.48
C PRO A 1118 7.98 63.91 27.57
N GLU A 1119 8.63 64.69 28.43
CA GLU A 1119 10.07 64.55 28.66
C GLU A 1119 10.43 63.08 28.93
N GLY A 1120 11.62 62.64 28.48
CA GLY A 1120 12.04 61.23 28.29
C GLY A 1120 12.03 60.29 29.50
N ARG A 1121 11.29 60.62 30.57
CA ARG A 1121 10.96 59.81 31.74
C ARG A 1121 9.81 58.82 31.51
N PHE A 1122 8.97 59.00 30.48
CA PHE A 1122 7.86 58.09 30.20
C PHE A 1122 8.19 57.12 29.07
N LYS A 1123 8.72 55.95 29.44
CA LYS A 1123 8.89 54.81 28.54
C LYS A 1123 7.98 53.66 28.95
N VAL A 1124 7.36 53.03 27.97
CA VAL A 1124 6.16 52.21 28.17
C VAL A 1124 6.28 50.91 27.39
N SER A 1125 5.68 49.85 27.90
CA SER A 1125 5.56 48.58 27.17
C SER A 1125 4.41 48.66 26.16
N PHE A 1126 4.58 48.09 24.97
CA PHE A 1126 3.48 47.90 24.01
C PHE A 1126 2.88 46.51 24.20
N SER A 1127 2.31 46.27 25.38
CA SER A 1127 1.67 45.00 25.75
C SER A 1127 0.15 45.12 25.70
N GLN A 1128 -0.55 44.00 25.51
CA GLN A 1128 -2.01 43.97 25.48
C GLN A 1128 -2.63 44.45 26.81
N ALA A 1129 -1.96 44.16 27.94
CA ALA A 1129 -2.34 44.68 29.26
C ALA A 1129 -2.28 46.22 29.32
N MET A 1130 -1.20 46.83 28.81
CA MET A 1130 -1.04 48.28 28.78
C MET A 1130 -2.07 48.94 27.85
N ILE A 1131 -2.28 48.37 26.66
CA ILE A 1131 -3.27 48.86 25.68
C ILE A 1131 -4.67 48.82 26.29
N ALA A 1132 -5.07 47.68 26.86
CA ALA A 1132 -6.39 47.53 27.48
C ALA A 1132 -6.59 48.51 28.64
N ALA A 1133 -5.59 48.68 29.51
CA ALA A 1133 -5.67 49.57 30.65
C ALA A 1133 -5.80 51.06 30.25
N VAL A 1134 -5.06 51.49 29.23
CA VAL A 1134 -5.13 52.86 28.72
C VAL A 1134 -6.44 53.08 27.94
N GLU A 1135 -6.82 52.17 27.04
CA GLU A 1135 -8.04 52.30 26.24
C GLU A 1135 -9.32 52.21 27.07
N GLN A 1136 -9.29 51.56 28.24
CA GLN A 1136 -10.40 51.60 29.20
C GLN A 1136 -10.65 53.04 29.71
N LEU A 1137 -9.62 53.87 29.78
CA LEU A 1137 -9.70 55.27 30.21
C LEU A 1137 -9.96 56.22 29.03
N THR A 1138 -9.32 55.98 27.89
CA THR A 1138 -9.27 56.92 26.75
C THR A 1138 -10.22 56.57 25.60
N GLY A 1139 -10.76 55.35 25.56
CA GLY A 1139 -11.60 54.81 24.48
C GLY A 1139 -10.86 53.76 23.65
N SER A 1140 -11.60 52.78 23.11
CA SER A 1140 -11.06 51.72 22.26
C SER A 1140 -10.39 52.29 21.01
N GLY A 1141 -9.24 51.73 20.62
CA GLY A 1141 -8.47 52.15 19.44
C GLY A 1141 -7.68 53.46 19.60
N THR A 1142 -7.52 53.97 20.82
CA THR A 1142 -6.76 55.20 21.08
C THR A 1142 -5.27 54.97 21.26
N VAL A 1143 -4.82 53.73 21.46
CA VAL A 1143 -3.39 53.41 21.59
C VAL A 1143 -2.87 52.84 20.27
N SER A 1144 -1.88 53.51 19.68
CA SER A 1144 -1.24 53.12 18.43
C SER A 1144 0.28 53.10 18.55
N ARG A 1145 0.98 52.39 17.67
CA ARG A 1145 2.44 52.43 17.58
C ARG A 1145 2.89 53.42 16.51
N LEU A 1146 4.07 54.00 16.71
CA LEU A 1146 4.82 54.72 15.70
C LEU A 1146 6.03 53.86 15.31
N GLY A 1147 6.31 53.73 14.02
CA GLY A 1147 7.29 52.79 13.44
C GLY A 1147 6.72 52.13 12.18
N LEU A 1148 7.59 51.60 11.30
CA LEU A 1148 7.24 51.13 9.94
C LEU A 1148 6.09 50.12 9.90
#